data_AF-A0A3D2IZE3-F1
#
_entry.id   AF-A0A3D2IZE3-F1
#
_cell.length_a   1.000
_cell.length_b   1.000
_cell.length_c   1.000
_cell.angle_alpha   90.00
_cell.angle_beta   90.00
_cell.angle_gamma   90.00
#
_symmetry.space_group_name_H-M   'P 1'
#
loop_
_entity.id
_entity.type
_entity.pdbx_description
1 polymer ?
#
loop_
_entity_poly.entity_id
_entity_poly.type
_entity_poly.pdbx_seq_one_letter_code
_entity_poly.pdbx_strand_id
1 'polypeptide(L)'
;MNKKDIKNRNIEELMSLLLDKGILEKDKLKINRMVYRKLNNDSNRTNNWDSLRKYFRNLKEDVNIESYLSDKDTPKYVKKYILEYGFNDEELRTLLKKSIDYDLKEYIVKDLLNASYEVVRILKDDMIDDSLRKLCVKSIKNYKIINVLLNDEIDDQCREYILATEKRRFIKELYRTSNADLVYTLSFDYYNYDNVSFIEKYKPNLLKNTSSCITNRYIRNVYDRTFKNEALISTMLEGNEQKINKIINDVRKEESIRFLEVKNLPQEYVKNIINNNIKYLKEYINKLSIDKVIEKLHNYSDLCFEYKELIVTYRLDDLINKLNNGSVNKYFEYISLYYYTDELIINTIDKKIFDDGVIDLLNNNHYNNDIINFILKYKSEYIKNILVNIDFANLIYNKNKTDKYFDIINSLPKNIQNKIYKRNSIYIREVLSKYDKTVLKEFLNSDDNNKNTFVMNMQNTILKIFNVSSEKINYCKTIIKYCEKGNILELLKSMEMFLDRVDVDINSFFQYSSYDFGNGLISNIISIVNDEEINNFVRIKSYMFNNYFDNTLNNASVIINLNLVIKNYNLYKDLLLSMCNNDIILSDIDKSNLSLLFNGKINGTPLTLYDLNEIRKKEFNKYRVEILDKNTYINRIKDIFFNNIITYNSNYFDSIGNISLLKILQKDNIDNKEIFYLTEEIITSMDIINKLATTNDRDELVKIIISYIDGEDTPVNRMINDIINIKSKIRRLYELDSMYNLTTLESARKVPGIYNKEYMELYGGEVFDFSDKNYVLYAHVVSSRENIEDLVNGYSSGNSNFISFSPISYRGQKYYYDYCDCILAYDTIYDNSFICSSLSNMGSNHCMVEKNSAVVADKYRNQRGILETSSVKKQNAETLLYREGLKPCGIILANGKRPNSDEIMYHKRYNLPFIITQKKETAIDNPKRVFTSGNGKYVSDNRVKELDSIKKYIDSKLTIKKENDIYTGREIAIFTDTHAMYEPTIAILEDIRFRGISEIYSLGDNTSLGPNPREVLDLMDKYNVNQIMGNSEYYLTLGGSPFNYWSEERERSLDWTNDRVQGYINNLKLYKPSLDLLLGGKKIALCHFGNDIRWDFVKHNTWIYQDNIGNGKSADQFMFTNGDEYNKEVEYMINKYGIDNPKVQGYLSSKNTPMFDGKLITSYDDVFQGHVHFELEDRLNNTNIHTLRGAGMGEYEKNKKSMAYYVILKEKKIGGYDIEKVYVPFNKNSLFSSIYSSDMPTKAKILGYLK
;
A
#
# COMPACT_ATOMS: atom_id res chain seq x y z
N MET A 1 -18.11 39.73 55.38
CA MET A 1 -17.78 38.44 56.07
C MET A 1 -16.80 38.65 57.24
N ASN A 2 -16.96 37.92 58.36
CA ASN A 2 -16.04 38.00 59.51
C ASN A 2 -14.71 37.25 59.21
N LYS A 3 -13.59 37.76 59.72
CA LYS A 3 -12.24 37.24 59.44
C LYS A 3 -12.02 35.81 59.96
N LYS A 4 -12.76 35.42 61.01
CA LYS A 4 -12.73 34.07 61.59
C LYS A 4 -13.38 33.05 60.64
N ASP A 5 -14.45 33.42 59.97
CA ASP A 5 -15.18 32.54 59.03
C ASP A 5 -14.39 32.30 57.74
N ILE A 6 -13.69 33.32 57.22
CA ILE A 6 -12.83 33.18 56.02
C ILE A 6 -11.62 32.27 56.33
N LYS A 7 -11.09 32.31 57.54
CA LYS A 7 -9.89 31.54 57.92
C LYS A 7 -10.15 30.02 57.98
N ASN A 8 -11.37 29.62 58.34
CA ASN A 8 -11.75 28.22 58.55
C ASN A 8 -12.20 27.50 57.26
N ARG A 9 -12.49 28.24 56.19
CA ARG A 9 -12.91 27.68 54.89
C ARG A 9 -11.75 27.02 54.14
N ASN A 10 -12.07 25.98 53.38
CA ASN A 10 -11.10 25.31 52.50
C ASN A 10 -10.86 26.12 51.22
N ILE A 11 -9.87 25.72 50.41
CA ILE A 11 -9.45 26.51 49.23
C ILE A 11 -10.53 26.56 48.13
N GLU A 12 -11.32 25.50 47.98
CA GLU A 12 -12.40 25.39 46.99
C GLU A 12 -13.56 26.31 47.35
N GLU A 13 -13.97 26.30 48.63
CA GLU A 13 -14.99 27.20 49.19
C GLU A 13 -14.59 28.68 49.04
N LEU A 14 -13.31 28.99 49.28
CA LEU A 14 -12.79 30.35 49.12
C LEU A 14 -12.78 30.78 47.65
N MET A 15 -12.46 29.86 46.71
CA MET A 15 -12.48 30.17 45.28
C MET A 15 -13.91 30.36 44.77
N SER A 16 -14.86 29.52 45.21
CA SER A 16 -16.28 29.67 44.88
C SER A 16 -16.81 31.05 45.30
N LEU A 17 -16.45 31.54 46.50
CA LEU A 17 -16.82 32.88 46.96
C LEU A 17 -16.16 34.01 46.14
N LEU A 18 -14.98 33.80 45.55
CA LEU A 18 -14.35 34.79 44.68
C LEU A 18 -15.05 34.91 43.33
N LEU A 19 -15.59 33.79 42.83
CA LEU A 19 -16.35 33.72 41.57
C LEU A 19 -17.81 34.20 41.74
N ASP A 20 -18.34 34.22 42.96
CA ASP A 20 -19.69 34.72 43.25
C ASP A 20 -19.83 36.23 42.97
N LYS A 21 -20.82 36.61 42.14
CA LYS A 21 -21.11 38.00 41.77
C LYS A 21 -21.79 38.80 42.89
N GLY A 22 -22.40 38.14 43.89
CA GLY A 22 -23.08 38.77 45.02
C GLY A 22 -22.15 39.30 46.12
N ILE A 23 -20.84 39.00 46.07
CA ILE A 23 -19.88 39.41 47.09
C ILE A 23 -19.25 40.76 46.73
N LEU A 24 -19.31 41.72 47.67
CA LEU A 24 -18.70 43.04 47.54
C LEU A 24 -17.17 42.95 47.38
N GLU A 25 -16.60 43.81 46.53
CA GLU A 25 -15.16 43.84 46.20
C GLU A 25 -14.25 43.96 47.45
N LYS A 26 -14.67 44.75 48.45
CA LYS A 26 -13.95 44.90 49.73
C LYS A 26 -13.78 43.59 50.51
N ASP A 27 -14.73 42.66 50.35
CA ASP A 27 -14.69 41.34 50.98
C ASP A 27 -13.99 40.32 50.09
N LYS A 28 -14.10 40.41 48.74
CA LYS A 28 -13.27 39.62 47.81
C LYS A 28 -11.77 39.85 48.04
N LEU A 29 -11.35 41.07 48.33
CA LEU A 29 -9.95 41.38 48.68
C LEU A 29 -9.48 40.68 49.96
N LYS A 30 -10.36 40.53 50.97
CA LYS A 30 -10.03 39.80 52.21
C LYS A 30 -9.93 38.29 51.94
N ILE A 31 -10.81 37.76 51.10
CA ILE A 31 -10.80 36.35 50.67
C ILE A 31 -9.54 36.05 49.85
N ASN A 32 -9.19 36.90 48.88
CA ASN A 32 -7.98 36.75 48.08
C ASN A 32 -6.70 36.72 48.95
N ARG A 33 -6.60 37.58 49.98
CA ARG A 33 -5.48 37.53 50.93
C ARG A 33 -5.39 36.18 51.66
N MET A 34 -6.51 35.51 51.91
CA MET A 34 -6.51 34.17 52.51
C MET A 34 -6.15 33.09 51.49
N VAL A 35 -6.71 33.15 50.28
CA VAL A 35 -6.35 32.25 49.16
C VAL A 35 -4.85 32.31 48.90
N TYR A 36 -4.29 33.51 48.74
CA TYR A 36 -2.86 33.73 48.56
C TYR A 36 -2.02 33.13 49.69
N ARG A 37 -2.45 33.30 50.96
CA ARG A 37 -1.76 32.69 52.12
C ARG A 37 -1.81 31.17 52.08
N LYS A 38 -2.93 30.56 51.70
CA LYS A 38 -3.09 29.11 51.59
C LYS A 38 -2.31 28.49 50.43
N LEU A 39 -2.12 29.23 49.34
CA LEU A 39 -1.36 28.76 48.18
C LEU A 39 0.16 28.93 48.36
N ASN A 40 0.61 29.90 49.16
CA ASN A 40 2.05 30.23 49.26
C ASN A 40 2.69 29.94 50.63
N ASN A 41 1.95 30.10 51.74
CA ASN A 41 2.51 30.16 53.10
C ASN A 41 1.94 29.11 54.06
N ASP A 42 1.19 28.13 53.56
CA ASP A 42 0.57 27.06 54.33
C ASP A 42 1.39 25.75 54.20
N SER A 43 1.50 24.98 55.29
CA SER A 43 2.17 23.68 55.27
C SER A 43 1.49 22.68 54.32
N ASN A 44 0.20 22.90 54.00
CA ASN A 44 -0.59 22.09 53.06
C ASN A 44 -0.69 22.68 51.63
N ARG A 45 0.24 23.55 51.22
CA ARG A 45 0.19 24.23 49.91
C ARG A 45 -0.01 23.30 48.70
N THR A 46 0.66 22.14 48.65
CA THR A 46 0.56 21.21 47.51
C THR A 46 -0.85 20.62 47.41
N ASN A 47 -1.42 20.20 48.55
CA ASN A 47 -2.79 19.71 48.62
C ASN A 47 -3.80 20.80 48.23
N ASN A 48 -3.52 22.07 48.57
CA ASN A 48 -4.35 23.19 48.16
C ASN A 48 -4.28 23.45 46.65
N TRP A 49 -3.10 23.28 46.02
CA TRP A 49 -2.96 23.37 44.55
C TRP A 49 -3.77 22.27 43.85
N ASP A 50 -3.67 21.03 44.32
CA ASP A 50 -4.38 19.89 43.73
C ASP A 50 -5.90 20.02 43.92
N SER A 51 -6.34 20.45 45.09
CA SER A 51 -7.77 20.72 45.36
C SER A 51 -8.31 21.82 44.45
N LEU A 52 -7.52 22.89 44.22
CA LEU A 52 -7.94 23.97 43.35
C LEU A 52 -7.98 23.56 41.87
N ARG A 53 -7.03 22.74 41.40
CA ARG A 53 -7.07 22.14 40.05
C ARG A 53 -8.27 21.23 39.88
N LYS A 54 -8.57 20.40 40.89
CA LYS A 54 -9.74 19.54 40.90
C LYS A 54 -11.03 20.35 40.86
N TYR A 55 -11.12 21.41 41.66
CA TYR A 55 -12.25 22.33 41.67
C TYR A 55 -12.52 22.91 40.27
N PHE A 56 -11.50 23.48 39.61
CA PHE A 56 -11.70 24.02 38.27
C PHE A 56 -12.00 22.96 37.22
N ARG A 57 -11.39 21.77 37.31
CA ARG A 57 -11.72 20.65 36.41
C ARG A 57 -13.19 20.27 36.52
N ASN A 58 -13.72 20.13 37.73
CA ASN A 58 -15.14 19.86 37.95
C ASN A 58 -16.01 21.03 37.45
N LEU A 59 -15.61 22.28 37.72
CA LEU A 59 -16.34 23.46 37.25
C LEU A 59 -16.39 23.55 35.71
N LYS A 60 -15.37 23.06 34.99
CA LYS A 60 -15.35 23.01 33.52
C LYS A 60 -16.42 22.07 32.93
N GLU A 61 -16.86 21.05 33.68
CA GLU A 61 -17.92 20.14 33.24
C GLU A 61 -19.30 20.84 33.26
N ASP A 62 -19.50 21.75 34.21
CA ASP A 62 -20.79 22.43 34.43
C ASP A 62 -20.89 23.81 33.77
N VAL A 63 -19.76 24.52 33.58
CA VAL A 63 -19.73 25.92 33.14
C VAL A 63 -18.55 26.20 32.20
N ASN A 64 -18.76 27.04 31.18
CA ASN A 64 -17.67 27.55 30.36
C ASN A 64 -16.79 28.53 31.16
N ILE A 65 -15.73 28.02 31.79
CA ILE A 65 -14.86 28.85 32.62
C ILE A 65 -14.06 29.90 31.82
N GLU A 66 -13.94 29.77 30.50
CA GLU A 66 -13.31 30.80 29.65
C GLU A 66 -14.08 32.12 29.71
N SER A 67 -15.40 32.06 29.93
CA SER A 67 -16.26 33.27 30.02
C SER A 67 -15.83 34.23 31.13
N TYR A 68 -15.30 33.72 32.24
CA TYR A 68 -14.78 34.54 33.35
C TYR A 68 -13.54 35.36 32.95
N LEU A 69 -12.78 34.93 31.93
CA LEU A 69 -11.62 35.67 31.46
C LEU A 69 -12.01 36.96 30.72
N SER A 70 -13.18 36.96 30.07
CA SER A 70 -13.73 38.11 29.35
C SER A 70 -14.71 38.95 30.18
N ASP A 71 -15.15 38.45 31.34
CA ASP A 71 -16.07 39.15 32.24
C ASP A 71 -15.41 40.38 32.90
N LYS A 72 -16.07 41.54 32.84
CA LYS A 72 -15.59 42.80 33.45
C LYS A 72 -15.73 42.81 34.97
N ASP A 73 -16.69 42.06 35.51
CA ASP A 73 -16.96 42.01 36.95
C ASP A 73 -16.04 41.03 37.70
N THR A 74 -15.28 40.21 36.96
CA THR A 74 -14.31 39.27 37.53
C THR A 74 -12.98 40.00 37.76
N PRO A 75 -12.49 40.12 39.00
CA PRO A 75 -11.24 40.84 39.27
C PRO A 75 -10.02 40.16 38.61
N LYS A 76 -9.04 40.97 38.18
CA LYS A 76 -7.83 40.49 37.46
C LYS A 76 -7.04 39.40 38.23
N TYR A 77 -7.00 39.47 39.56
CA TYR A 77 -6.33 38.45 40.38
C TYR A 77 -7.08 37.10 40.39
N VAL A 78 -8.42 37.11 40.25
CA VAL A 78 -9.21 35.88 40.12
C VAL A 78 -8.95 35.24 38.77
N LYS A 79 -8.92 36.04 37.69
CA LYS A 79 -8.58 35.56 36.34
C LYS A 79 -7.22 34.86 36.29
N LYS A 80 -6.22 35.35 37.04
CA LYS A 80 -4.90 34.69 37.15
C LYS A 80 -5.00 33.31 37.80
N TYR A 81 -5.75 33.15 38.88
CA TYR A 81 -5.97 31.83 39.48
C TYR A 81 -6.69 30.87 38.52
N ILE A 82 -7.65 31.37 37.73
CA ILE A 82 -8.32 30.56 36.70
C ILE A 82 -7.29 30.09 35.65
N LEU A 83 -6.40 30.97 35.18
CA LEU A 83 -5.36 30.60 34.22
C LEU A 83 -4.36 29.58 34.80
N GLU A 84 -3.90 29.77 36.03
CA GLU A 84 -2.89 28.93 36.68
C GLU A 84 -3.37 27.53 37.06
N TYR A 85 -4.64 27.40 37.47
CA TYR A 85 -5.18 26.17 38.05
C TYR A 85 -6.34 25.58 37.26
N GLY A 86 -6.94 26.34 36.34
CA GLY A 86 -8.08 25.92 35.52
C GLY A 86 -7.74 25.52 34.09
N PHE A 87 -6.54 25.82 33.59
CA PHE A 87 -6.11 25.43 32.25
C PHE A 87 -4.77 24.68 32.27
N ASN A 88 -4.64 23.69 31.37
CA ASN A 88 -3.36 23.05 31.08
C ASN A 88 -2.58 23.82 29.99
N ASP A 89 -1.32 23.48 29.77
CA ASP A 89 -0.42 24.19 28.84
C ASP A 89 -0.99 24.26 27.39
N GLU A 90 -1.65 23.20 26.92
CA GLU A 90 -2.27 23.17 25.58
C GLU A 90 -3.48 24.10 25.47
N GLU A 91 -4.32 24.12 26.50
CA GLU A 91 -5.46 25.02 26.55
C GLU A 91 -4.99 26.49 26.69
N LEU A 92 -3.92 26.74 27.46
CA LEU A 92 -3.29 28.06 27.58
C LEU A 92 -2.76 28.55 26.22
N ARG A 93 -2.11 27.69 25.42
CA ARG A 93 -1.70 28.04 24.04
C ARG A 93 -2.91 28.37 23.17
N THR A 94 -4.00 27.63 23.31
CA THR A 94 -5.24 27.89 22.57
C THR A 94 -5.83 29.25 22.95
N LEU A 95 -5.78 29.65 24.23
CA LEU A 95 -6.23 30.96 24.70
C LEU A 95 -5.43 32.12 24.08
N LEU A 96 -4.15 31.94 23.74
CA LEU A 96 -3.35 32.98 23.06
C LEU A 96 -3.93 33.36 21.69
N LYS A 97 -4.63 32.43 21.03
CA LYS A 97 -5.30 32.62 19.72
C LYS A 97 -6.68 33.26 19.85
N LYS A 98 -7.29 33.21 21.04
CA LYS A 98 -8.65 33.74 21.30
C LYS A 98 -8.63 35.22 21.66
N SER A 99 -9.77 35.88 21.57
CA SER A 99 -9.93 37.31 21.91
C SER A 99 -10.09 37.50 23.42
N ILE A 100 -8.99 37.38 24.16
CA ILE A 100 -8.90 37.71 25.60
C ILE A 100 -8.00 38.93 25.82
N ASP A 101 -8.13 39.58 26.97
CA ASP A 101 -7.35 40.76 27.37
C ASP A 101 -5.84 40.53 27.17
N TYR A 102 -5.16 41.47 26.51
CA TYR A 102 -3.74 41.39 26.19
C TYR A 102 -2.89 41.24 27.45
N ASP A 103 -3.26 41.88 28.56
CA ASP A 103 -2.57 41.75 29.84
C ASP A 103 -2.58 40.31 30.38
N LEU A 104 -3.62 39.54 30.08
CA LEU A 104 -3.71 38.12 30.43
C LEU A 104 -2.87 37.27 29.48
N LYS A 105 -2.85 37.59 28.18
CA LYS A 105 -1.96 36.92 27.21
C LYS A 105 -0.49 37.14 27.57
N GLU A 106 -0.11 38.34 27.99
CA GLU A 106 1.24 38.62 28.48
C GLU A 106 1.58 37.75 29.70
N TYR A 107 0.64 37.61 30.64
CA TYR A 107 0.81 36.79 31.84
C TYR A 107 1.03 35.31 31.48
N ILE A 108 0.23 34.79 30.54
CA ILE A 108 0.37 33.43 30.04
C ILE A 108 1.77 33.22 29.46
N VAL A 109 2.23 34.10 28.58
CA VAL A 109 3.54 33.97 27.91
C VAL A 109 4.72 34.14 28.89
N LYS A 110 4.66 35.10 29.81
CA LYS A 110 5.77 35.41 30.72
C LYS A 110 5.90 34.42 31.88
N ASP A 111 4.77 34.07 32.49
CA ASP A 111 4.76 33.43 33.80
C ASP A 111 4.31 31.96 33.75
N LEU A 112 3.43 31.58 32.80
CA LEU A 112 2.87 30.21 32.72
C LEU A 112 3.59 29.35 31.69
N LEU A 113 3.77 29.83 30.45
CA LEU A 113 4.37 29.09 29.32
C LEU A 113 5.84 29.44 29.09
N ASN A 114 6.63 29.48 30.18
CA ASN A 114 8.05 29.89 30.12
C ASN A 114 9.06 28.72 30.11
N ALA A 115 8.57 27.49 29.95
CA ALA A 115 9.40 26.31 29.76
C ALA A 115 9.99 26.29 28.34
N SER A 116 11.18 25.71 28.16
CA SER A 116 11.90 25.81 26.89
C SER A 116 11.13 25.23 25.70
N TYR A 117 10.41 24.12 25.89
CA TYR A 117 9.58 23.49 24.85
C TYR A 117 8.33 24.32 24.54
N GLU A 118 7.70 24.95 25.54
CA GLU A 118 6.55 25.83 25.33
C GLU A 118 6.91 27.10 24.56
N VAL A 119 8.08 27.67 24.83
CA VAL A 119 8.62 28.79 24.05
C VAL A 119 8.75 28.40 22.57
N VAL A 120 9.30 27.21 22.28
CA VAL A 120 9.43 26.71 20.90
C VAL A 120 8.06 26.51 20.27
N ARG A 121 7.12 25.89 20.96
CA ARG A 121 5.75 25.65 20.46
C ARG A 121 5.01 26.95 20.16
N ILE A 122 5.18 27.98 20.98
CA ILE A 122 4.60 29.32 20.72
C ILE A 122 5.19 29.94 19.46
N LEU A 123 6.50 29.77 19.22
CA LEU A 123 7.17 30.35 18.05
C LEU A 123 6.76 29.69 16.72
N LYS A 124 6.55 28.36 16.76
CA LYS A 124 6.13 27.56 15.59
C LYS A 124 4.67 27.77 15.20
N ASP A 125 3.86 28.32 16.09
CA ASP A 125 2.44 28.55 15.86
C ASP A 125 2.20 29.91 15.19
N ASP A 126 1.99 29.88 13.88
CA ASP A 126 1.78 31.06 13.04
C ASP A 126 0.46 31.80 13.33
N MET A 127 -0.52 31.12 13.95
CA MET A 127 -1.77 31.72 14.41
C MET A 127 -1.61 32.57 15.67
N ILE A 128 -0.47 32.48 16.37
CA ILE A 128 -0.17 33.35 17.51
C ILE A 128 0.40 34.68 17.00
N ASP A 129 -0.19 35.77 17.49
CA ASP A 129 0.20 37.13 17.13
C ASP A 129 1.71 37.38 17.30
N ASP A 130 2.32 38.03 16.31
CA ASP A 130 3.77 38.25 16.26
C ASP A 130 4.25 39.13 17.43
N SER A 131 3.42 40.02 17.98
CA SER A 131 3.78 40.80 19.18
C SER A 131 3.97 39.89 20.40
N LEU A 132 3.15 38.85 20.54
CA LEU A 132 3.25 37.86 21.62
C LEU A 132 4.44 36.91 21.39
N ARG A 133 4.73 36.53 20.14
CA ARG A 133 5.94 35.76 19.80
C ARG A 133 7.22 36.56 20.12
N LYS A 134 7.27 37.85 19.76
CA LYS A 134 8.36 38.76 20.17
C LYS A 134 8.48 38.90 21.68
N LEU A 135 7.34 39.03 22.38
CA LEU A 135 7.31 39.11 23.83
C LEU A 135 7.84 37.82 24.48
N CYS A 136 7.48 36.66 23.93
CA CYS A 136 7.95 35.35 24.35
C CYS A 136 9.48 35.28 24.30
N VAL A 137 10.09 35.66 23.16
CA VAL A 137 11.56 35.68 22.99
C VAL A 137 12.25 36.62 24.00
N LYS A 138 11.72 37.83 24.19
CA LYS A 138 12.28 38.79 25.14
C LYS A 138 12.20 38.29 26.59
N SER A 139 11.14 37.54 26.91
CA SER A 139 10.87 37.02 28.24
C SER A 139 11.67 35.77 28.60
N ILE A 140 12.41 35.18 27.65
CA ILE A 140 13.35 34.08 27.93
C ILE A 140 14.39 34.57 28.94
N LYS A 141 14.47 33.89 30.09
CA LYS A 141 15.47 34.19 31.12
C LYS A 141 16.87 33.84 30.62
N ASN A 142 17.89 34.63 30.99
CA ASN A 142 19.27 34.48 30.51
C ASN A 142 19.78 33.04 30.59
N TYR A 143 19.64 32.40 31.75
CA TYR A 143 20.13 31.03 31.98
C TYR A 143 19.36 29.95 31.19
N LYS A 144 18.23 30.27 30.55
CA LYS A 144 17.43 29.35 29.73
C LYS A 144 17.66 29.51 28.22
N ILE A 145 18.34 30.56 27.77
CA ILE A 145 18.42 30.87 26.32
C ILE A 145 19.11 29.76 25.51
N ILE A 146 20.16 29.15 26.09
CA ILE A 146 20.85 28.01 25.49
C ILE A 146 19.88 26.82 25.38
N ASN A 147 19.20 26.49 26.48
CA ASN A 147 18.24 25.38 26.54
C ASN A 147 17.07 25.51 25.55
N VAL A 148 16.62 26.73 25.24
CA VAL A 148 15.60 26.97 24.21
C VAL A 148 16.18 26.71 22.82
N LEU A 149 17.36 27.24 22.52
CA LEU A 149 18.01 27.10 21.21
C LEU A 149 18.50 25.67 20.91
N LEU A 150 18.72 24.88 21.96
CA LEU A 150 19.10 23.46 21.90
C LEU A 150 17.90 22.51 22.00
N ASN A 151 16.69 23.03 22.21
CA ASN A 151 15.51 22.19 22.38
C ASN A 151 15.28 21.30 21.14
N ASP A 152 15.04 20.01 21.33
CA ASP A 152 14.97 19.08 20.19
C ASP A 152 13.76 19.32 19.25
N GLU A 153 12.71 20.05 19.69
CA GLU A 153 11.56 20.41 18.84
C GLU A 153 11.81 21.70 18.00
N ILE A 154 12.92 22.41 18.22
CA ILE A 154 13.22 23.68 17.53
C ILE A 154 13.68 23.46 16.10
N ASP A 155 13.17 24.26 15.17
CA ASP A 155 13.65 24.32 13.78
C ASP A 155 14.58 25.52 13.55
N ASP A 156 15.24 25.53 12.39
CA ASP A 156 16.20 26.58 12.05
C ASP A 156 15.53 27.95 11.90
N GLN A 157 14.27 28.01 11.44
CA GLN A 157 13.50 29.26 11.35
C GLN A 157 13.29 29.88 12.74
N CYS A 158 12.92 29.07 13.74
CA CYS A 158 12.77 29.52 15.12
C CYS A 158 14.12 29.95 15.73
N ARG A 159 15.21 29.23 15.44
CA ARG A 159 16.56 29.62 15.88
C ARG A 159 16.95 30.97 15.30
N GLU A 160 16.73 31.19 14.01
CA GLU A 160 16.99 32.47 13.36
C GLU A 160 16.15 33.59 13.95
N TYR A 161 14.86 33.34 14.20
CA TYR A 161 13.96 34.31 14.82
C TYR A 161 14.43 34.75 16.22
N ILE A 162 14.85 33.81 17.07
CA ILE A 162 15.42 34.12 18.40
C ILE A 162 16.74 34.86 18.26
N LEU A 163 17.64 34.40 17.37
CA LEU A 163 18.96 35.00 17.20
C LEU A 163 18.89 36.40 16.59
N ALA A 164 17.91 36.70 15.73
CA ALA A 164 17.73 38.03 15.16
C ALA A 164 17.55 39.11 16.23
N THR A 165 16.97 38.76 17.38
CA THR A 165 16.69 39.69 18.48
C THR A 165 17.63 39.52 19.68
N GLU A 166 18.06 38.29 20.00
CA GLU A 166 18.75 37.98 21.26
C GLU A 166 20.17 37.38 21.08
N LYS A 167 20.76 37.42 19.87
CA LYS A 167 22.09 36.84 19.61
C LYS A 167 23.19 37.33 20.55
N ARG A 168 23.22 38.63 20.90
CA ARG A 168 24.21 39.17 21.85
C ARG A 168 24.08 38.52 23.24
N ARG A 169 22.84 38.32 23.70
CA ARG A 169 22.53 37.69 24.99
C ARG A 169 22.91 36.21 24.96
N PHE A 170 22.58 35.50 23.88
CA PHE A 170 22.98 34.11 23.67
C PHE A 170 24.50 33.93 23.69
N ILE A 171 25.26 34.72 22.91
CA ILE A 171 26.72 34.63 22.88
C ILE A 171 27.31 34.90 24.27
N LYS A 172 26.80 35.91 24.99
CA LYS A 172 27.28 36.23 26.34
C LYS A 172 27.08 35.07 27.31
N GLU A 173 25.92 34.42 27.28
CA GLU A 173 25.65 33.26 28.14
C GLU A 173 26.45 32.02 27.69
N LEU A 174 26.61 31.81 26.38
CA LEU A 174 27.41 30.70 25.82
C LEU A 174 28.88 30.73 26.28
N TYR A 175 29.49 31.91 26.38
CA TYR A 175 30.85 32.07 26.89
C TYR A 175 30.93 32.11 28.42
N ARG A 176 29.81 32.32 29.13
CA ARG A 176 29.73 32.16 30.60
C ARG A 176 29.63 30.69 31.01
N THR A 177 29.01 29.86 30.20
CA THR A 177 28.91 28.42 30.46
C THR A 177 30.25 27.73 30.17
N SER A 178 30.71 26.91 31.11
CA SER A 178 31.97 26.15 30.96
C SER A 178 31.85 25.12 29.83
N ASN A 179 32.98 24.74 29.22
CA ASN A 179 32.97 23.70 28.18
C ASN A 179 32.51 22.35 28.76
N ALA A 180 32.84 22.05 30.03
CA ALA A 180 32.39 20.83 30.69
C ALA A 180 30.86 20.77 30.83
N ASP A 181 30.23 21.88 31.23
CA ASP A 181 28.77 21.95 31.35
C ASP A 181 28.09 21.90 29.99
N LEU A 182 28.63 22.60 28.97
CA LEU A 182 28.09 22.55 27.61
C LEU A 182 28.14 21.14 27.01
N VAL A 183 29.30 20.46 27.14
CA VAL A 183 29.45 19.10 26.66
C VAL A 183 28.52 18.15 27.42
N TYR A 184 28.38 18.31 28.73
CA TYR A 184 27.44 17.52 29.51
C TYR A 184 25.98 17.72 29.05
N THR A 185 25.56 18.97 28.85
CA THR A 185 24.22 19.31 28.36
C THR A 185 23.96 18.75 26.95
N LEU A 186 24.91 18.88 26.03
CA LEU A 186 24.82 18.32 24.67
C LEU A 186 24.86 16.77 24.65
N SER A 187 25.50 16.17 25.65
CA SER A 187 25.57 14.71 25.78
C SER A 187 24.29 14.12 26.35
N PHE A 188 23.64 14.78 27.31
CA PHE A 188 22.62 14.15 28.14
C PHE A 188 21.29 14.88 28.28
N ASP A 189 21.22 16.18 28.00
CA ASP A 189 20.00 16.99 28.21
C ASP A 189 19.36 17.43 26.88
N TYR A 190 20.15 17.60 25.81
CA TYR A 190 19.69 17.94 24.44
C TYR A 190 20.50 17.18 23.39
N TYR A 191 20.13 15.93 23.16
CA TYR A 191 20.99 14.91 22.55
C TYR A 191 20.95 14.85 21.02
N ASN A 192 20.20 15.73 20.34
CA ASN A 192 20.29 15.86 18.89
C ASN A 192 21.70 16.30 18.47
N TYR A 193 22.35 15.55 17.56
CA TYR A 193 23.71 15.83 17.12
C TYR A 193 23.87 17.21 16.45
N ASP A 194 22.84 17.69 15.75
CA ASP A 194 22.86 19.01 15.10
C ASP A 194 23.06 20.16 16.09
N ASN A 195 22.74 19.95 17.38
CA ASN A 195 23.01 20.91 18.44
C ASN A 195 24.51 21.13 18.68
N VAL A 196 25.35 20.11 18.48
CA VAL A 196 26.81 20.22 18.61
C VAL A 196 27.35 21.15 17.55
N SER A 197 27.02 20.88 16.28
CA SER A 197 27.40 21.71 15.13
C SER A 197 26.89 23.16 15.28
N PHE A 198 25.66 23.33 15.78
CA PHE A 198 25.09 24.65 16.04
C PHE A 198 25.91 25.43 17.08
N ILE A 199 26.31 24.81 18.20
CA ILE A 199 27.12 25.48 19.22
C ILE A 199 28.53 25.78 18.71
N GLU A 200 29.16 24.85 17.99
CA GLU A 200 30.52 25.02 17.47
C GLU A 200 30.63 26.20 16.49
N LYS A 201 29.55 26.52 15.76
CA LYS A 201 29.46 27.75 14.92
C LYS A 201 29.73 29.04 15.71
N TYR A 202 29.38 29.08 17.00
CA TYR A 202 29.49 30.28 17.85
C TYR A 202 30.59 30.17 18.93
N LYS A 203 30.99 28.94 19.29
CA LYS A 203 32.09 28.64 20.21
C LYS A 203 33.03 27.59 19.59
N PRO A 204 33.92 28.02 18.68
CA PRO A 204 34.85 27.10 18.00
C PRO A 204 35.76 26.40 19.00
N ASN A 205 36.14 25.15 18.70
CA ASN A 205 36.99 24.29 19.55
C ASN A 205 36.33 23.80 20.85
N LEU A 206 34.99 23.73 20.93
CA LEU A 206 34.30 23.19 22.10
C LEU A 206 34.83 21.79 22.48
N LEU A 207 35.06 20.94 21.47
CA LEU A 207 35.53 19.56 21.64
C LEU A 207 37.06 19.42 21.67
N LYS A 208 37.82 20.52 21.71
CA LYS A 208 39.28 20.48 21.83
C LYS A 208 39.68 20.39 23.31
N ASN A 209 40.53 19.43 23.67
CA ASN A 209 41.00 19.18 25.05
C ASN A 209 39.86 18.83 26.04
N THR A 210 39.03 17.85 25.69
CA THR A 210 37.84 17.43 26.46
C THR A 210 38.13 16.65 27.74
N SER A 211 39.40 16.41 28.05
CA SER A 211 39.82 15.71 29.27
C SER A 211 39.18 16.30 30.52
N SER A 212 39.13 17.63 30.69
CA SER A 212 38.48 18.27 31.85
C SER A 212 36.99 17.97 32.01
N CYS A 213 36.30 17.57 30.94
CA CYS A 213 34.87 17.24 30.94
C CYS A 213 34.60 15.84 31.51
N ILE A 214 35.58 14.94 31.45
CA ILE A 214 35.47 13.58 31.97
C ILE A 214 35.62 13.58 33.50
N THR A 215 34.52 13.29 34.20
CA THR A 215 34.42 13.22 35.67
C THR A 215 33.70 11.92 36.08
N ASN A 216 33.72 11.56 37.38
CA ASN A 216 32.95 10.43 37.91
C ASN A 216 31.46 10.51 37.50
N ARG A 217 30.88 11.70 37.61
CA ARG A 217 29.48 11.96 37.23
C ARG A 217 29.26 11.76 35.73
N TYR A 218 30.17 12.22 34.89
CA TYR A 218 30.07 12.06 33.44
C TYR A 218 30.08 10.58 33.06
N ILE A 219 31.07 9.82 33.56
CA ILE A 219 31.22 8.39 33.25
C ILE A 219 29.99 7.60 33.74
N ARG A 220 29.50 7.86 34.95
CA ARG A 220 28.28 7.20 35.44
C ARG A 220 27.10 7.48 34.50
N ASN A 221 26.87 8.73 34.13
CA ASN A 221 25.77 9.11 33.25
C ASN A 221 25.88 8.55 31.82
N VAL A 222 27.10 8.36 31.29
CA VAL A 222 27.33 7.69 30.00
C VAL A 222 26.67 6.31 29.99
N TYR A 223 26.80 5.55 31.07
CA TYR A 223 26.30 4.18 31.14
C TYR A 223 24.91 4.07 31.78
N ASP A 224 24.50 5.05 32.58
CA ASP A 224 23.22 5.05 33.30
C ASP A 224 22.04 5.61 32.48
N ARG A 225 22.25 6.68 31.68
CA ARG A 225 21.16 7.33 30.94
C ARG A 225 20.79 6.56 29.67
N THR A 226 19.49 6.45 29.42
CA THR A 226 18.90 5.88 28.20
C THR A 226 18.94 6.85 27.02
N PHE A 227 18.58 8.12 27.25
CA PHE A 227 18.58 9.15 26.20
C PHE A 227 19.85 10.00 26.30
N LYS A 228 20.67 9.96 25.24
CA LYS A 228 21.98 10.61 25.18
C LYS A 228 22.48 10.71 23.74
N ASN A 229 23.44 11.59 23.51
CA ASN A 229 24.05 11.79 22.18
C ASN A 229 25.18 10.77 21.97
N GLU A 230 24.86 9.63 21.36
CA GLU A 230 25.80 8.52 21.20
C GLU A 230 27.04 8.90 20.36
N ALA A 231 26.87 9.71 19.32
CA ALA A 231 27.98 10.14 18.47
C ALA A 231 28.97 11.04 19.23
N LEU A 232 28.47 11.99 20.02
CA LEU A 232 29.31 12.83 20.88
C LEU A 232 29.96 11.99 21.99
N ILE A 233 29.22 11.08 22.61
CA ILE A 233 29.76 10.20 23.66
C ILE A 233 30.88 9.31 23.13
N SER A 234 30.73 8.68 21.96
CA SER A 234 31.79 7.86 21.35
C SER A 234 33.07 8.68 21.19
N THR A 235 32.94 9.88 20.61
CA THR A 235 34.05 10.83 20.44
C THR A 235 34.72 11.19 21.77
N MET A 236 33.92 11.40 22.82
CA MET A 236 34.39 11.75 24.16
C MET A 236 35.10 10.58 24.87
N LEU A 237 34.63 9.35 24.67
CA LEU A 237 35.23 8.14 25.23
C LEU A 237 36.55 7.81 24.54
N GLU A 238 36.56 7.76 23.20
CA GLU A 238 37.74 7.46 22.39
C GLU A 238 38.88 8.47 22.64
N GLY A 239 38.55 9.76 22.70
CA GLY A 239 39.55 10.81 22.93
C GLY A 239 40.12 10.89 24.35
N ASN A 240 39.58 10.17 25.33
CA ASN A 240 39.93 10.33 26.76
C ASN A 240 40.13 9.03 27.54
N GLU A 241 40.35 7.91 26.85
CA GLU A 241 40.46 6.57 27.45
C GLU A 241 41.42 6.51 28.66
N GLN A 242 42.62 7.08 28.54
CA GLN A 242 43.62 7.08 29.63
C GLN A 242 43.09 7.75 30.91
N LYS A 243 42.35 8.85 30.79
CA LYS A 243 41.78 9.56 31.94
C LYS A 243 40.62 8.77 32.55
N ILE A 244 39.78 8.13 31.72
CA ILE A 244 38.68 7.28 32.19
C ILE A 244 39.24 6.13 33.02
N ASN A 245 40.23 5.42 32.49
CA ASN A 245 40.87 4.29 33.19
C ASN A 245 41.51 4.74 34.51
N LYS A 246 42.17 5.90 34.54
CA LYS A 246 42.71 6.48 35.78
C LYS A 246 41.60 6.75 36.81
N ILE A 247 40.50 7.39 36.40
CA ILE A 247 39.37 7.69 37.27
C ILE A 247 38.79 6.41 37.87
N ILE A 248 38.53 5.39 37.04
CA ILE A 248 37.98 4.09 37.48
C ILE A 248 38.92 3.43 38.52
N ASN A 249 40.23 3.46 38.28
CA ASN A 249 41.22 2.90 39.19
C ASN A 249 41.35 3.66 40.51
N ASP A 250 40.97 4.93 40.56
CA ASP A 250 41.01 5.79 41.75
C ASP A 250 39.69 5.82 42.54
N VAL A 251 38.62 5.16 42.06
CA VAL A 251 37.32 5.10 42.77
C VAL A 251 37.47 4.40 44.12
N ARG A 252 37.08 5.07 45.22
CA ARG A 252 37.17 4.52 46.59
C ARG A 252 35.89 4.73 47.42
N LYS A 253 35.65 3.83 48.38
CA LYS A 253 34.62 3.96 49.45
C LYS A 253 33.20 4.19 48.90
N GLU A 254 32.47 5.21 49.37
CA GLU A 254 31.08 5.50 48.96
C GLU A 254 30.93 5.68 47.44
N GLU A 255 31.92 6.24 46.76
CA GLU A 255 31.86 6.43 45.31
C GLU A 255 31.91 5.07 44.57
N SER A 256 32.53 4.04 45.16
CA SER A 256 32.49 2.67 44.61
C SER A 256 31.06 2.11 44.58
N ILE A 257 30.26 2.39 45.62
CA ILE A 257 28.85 1.97 45.66
C ILE A 257 28.07 2.65 44.54
N ARG A 258 28.25 3.97 44.36
CA ARG A 258 27.56 4.74 43.31
C ARG A 258 27.88 4.30 41.88
N PHE A 259 29.09 3.78 41.63
CA PHE A 259 29.44 3.20 40.33
C PHE A 259 28.85 1.80 40.15
N LEU A 260 28.82 0.99 41.20
CA LEU A 260 28.25 -0.37 41.14
C LEU A 260 26.71 -0.36 41.06
N GLU A 261 26.08 0.78 41.34
CA GLU A 261 24.66 1.09 41.12
C GLU A 261 24.38 1.70 39.73
N VAL A 262 25.31 1.60 38.78
CA VAL A 262 25.10 2.01 37.37
C VAL A 262 24.80 0.79 36.51
N LYS A 263 23.68 0.84 35.78
CA LYS A 263 23.09 -0.31 35.08
C LYS A 263 23.97 -0.97 34.01
N ASN A 264 24.62 -0.18 33.15
CA ASN A 264 25.36 -0.69 31.98
C ASN A 264 26.87 -0.44 32.08
N LEU A 265 27.43 -0.43 33.29
CA LEU A 265 28.87 -0.21 33.46
C LEU A 265 29.67 -1.39 32.87
N PRO A 266 30.75 -1.15 32.10
CA PRO A 266 31.60 -2.21 31.56
C PRO A 266 32.12 -3.18 32.63
N GLN A 267 32.08 -4.48 32.34
CA GLN A 267 32.44 -5.55 33.28
C GLN A 267 33.86 -5.38 33.86
N GLU A 268 34.82 -4.94 33.06
CA GLU A 268 36.19 -4.71 33.51
C GLU A 268 36.28 -3.59 34.56
N TYR A 269 35.48 -2.52 34.40
CA TYR A 269 35.43 -1.42 35.37
C TYR A 269 34.78 -1.87 36.67
N VAL A 270 33.70 -2.65 36.59
CA VAL A 270 33.04 -3.25 37.76
C VAL A 270 34.04 -4.09 38.56
N LYS A 271 34.77 -5.00 37.90
CA LYS A 271 35.78 -5.87 38.54
C LYS A 271 36.89 -5.05 39.22
N ASN A 272 37.43 -4.04 38.52
CA ASN A 272 38.48 -3.18 39.09
C ASN A 272 37.99 -2.40 40.31
N ILE A 273 36.77 -1.86 40.27
CA ILE A 273 36.17 -1.13 41.39
C ILE A 273 35.95 -2.05 42.59
N ILE A 274 35.40 -3.25 42.37
CA ILE A 274 35.19 -4.26 43.42
C ILE A 274 36.53 -4.65 44.06
N ASN A 275 37.52 -5.02 43.26
CA ASN A 275 38.83 -5.47 43.75
C ASN A 275 39.52 -4.39 44.60
N ASN A 276 39.50 -3.14 44.14
CA ASN A 276 40.10 -2.01 44.85
C ASN A 276 39.37 -1.63 46.14
N ASN A 277 38.11 -2.07 46.33
CA ASN A 277 37.26 -1.69 47.47
C ASN A 277 36.71 -2.88 48.26
N ILE A 278 37.22 -4.10 48.03
CA ILE A 278 36.60 -5.34 48.50
C ILE A 278 36.37 -5.36 50.02
N LYS A 279 37.33 -4.87 50.81
CA LYS A 279 37.21 -4.82 52.28
C LYS A 279 36.05 -3.93 52.73
N TYR A 280 35.93 -2.74 52.12
CA TYR A 280 34.86 -1.79 52.42
C TYR A 280 33.49 -2.32 51.98
N LEU A 281 33.42 -2.92 50.78
CA LEU A 281 32.18 -3.49 50.26
C LEU A 281 31.68 -4.65 51.13
N LYS A 282 32.56 -5.52 51.64
CA LYS A 282 32.20 -6.58 52.59
C LYS A 282 31.57 -6.03 53.87
N GLU A 283 32.23 -5.05 54.49
CA GLU A 283 31.71 -4.41 55.70
C GLU A 283 30.35 -3.73 55.47
N TYR A 284 30.18 -3.10 54.31
CA TYR A 284 28.92 -2.48 53.91
C TYR A 284 27.80 -3.52 53.73
N ILE A 285 28.04 -4.59 52.96
CA ILE A 285 27.06 -5.64 52.67
C ILE A 285 26.59 -6.34 53.96
N ASN A 286 27.52 -6.63 54.88
CA ASN A 286 27.19 -7.30 56.14
C ASN A 286 26.32 -6.45 57.07
N LYS A 287 26.38 -5.12 56.95
CA LYS A 287 25.55 -4.19 57.74
C LYS A 287 24.15 -3.97 57.16
N LEU A 288 23.88 -4.43 55.93
CA LEU A 288 22.55 -4.29 55.33
C LEU A 288 21.52 -5.15 56.07
N SER A 289 20.30 -4.66 56.26
CA SER A 289 19.19 -5.52 56.67
C SER A 289 18.84 -6.50 55.56
N ILE A 290 18.25 -7.64 55.91
CA ILE A 290 17.84 -8.65 54.91
C ILE A 290 16.86 -8.07 53.89
N ASP A 291 15.97 -7.16 54.29
CA ASP A 291 15.04 -6.51 53.37
C ASP A 291 15.78 -5.58 52.39
N LYS A 292 16.85 -4.90 52.84
CA LYS A 292 17.71 -4.08 51.97
C LYS A 292 18.57 -4.92 51.02
N VAL A 293 18.99 -6.10 51.46
CA VAL A 293 19.66 -7.09 50.59
C VAL A 293 18.71 -7.55 49.49
N ILE A 294 17.47 -7.92 49.83
CA ILE A 294 16.45 -8.34 48.87
C ILE A 294 16.13 -7.22 47.87
N GLU A 295 15.94 -5.98 48.35
CA GLU A 295 15.74 -4.80 47.48
C GLU A 295 16.87 -4.65 46.45
N LYS A 296 18.13 -4.79 46.89
CA LYS A 296 19.30 -4.69 46.01
C LYS A 296 19.40 -5.85 45.02
N LEU A 297 18.99 -7.05 45.40
CA LEU A 297 18.99 -8.21 44.52
C LEU A 297 17.83 -8.20 43.51
N HIS A 298 16.88 -7.28 43.59
CA HIS A 298 15.80 -7.19 42.62
C HIS A 298 16.36 -7.10 41.18
N ASN A 299 15.79 -7.85 40.23
CA ASN A 299 16.24 -7.90 38.84
C ASN A 299 16.15 -6.53 38.16
N TYR A 300 15.21 -5.67 38.56
CA TYR A 300 15.10 -4.29 38.08
C TYR A 300 16.00 -3.29 38.80
N SER A 301 16.82 -3.72 39.76
CA SER A 301 17.78 -2.81 40.39
C SER A 301 18.93 -2.48 39.43
N ASP A 302 19.40 -1.25 39.48
CA ASP A 302 20.49 -0.70 38.65
C ASP A 302 21.88 -1.26 39.02
N LEU A 303 21.93 -2.34 39.79
CA LEU A 303 23.16 -2.96 40.25
C LEU A 303 23.72 -3.91 39.19
N CYS A 304 25.02 -3.85 38.96
CA CYS A 304 25.71 -4.80 38.08
C CYS A 304 25.72 -6.24 38.64
N PHE A 305 25.76 -7.23 37.75
CA PHE A 305 25.68 -8.66 38.08
C PHE A 305 26.73 -9.09 39.11
N GLU A 306 28.00 -8.72 38.92
CA GLU A 306 29.12 -9.14 39.78
C GLU A 306 28.95 -8.62 41.21
N TYR A 307 28.30 -7.46 41.37
CA TYR A 307 28.03 -6.92 42.69
C TYR A 307 26.81 -7.58 43.34
N LYS A 308 25.79 -7.95 42.56
CA LYS A 308 24.68 -8.81 43.05
C LYS A 308 25.21 -10.18 43.49
N GLU A 309 26.10 -10.78 42.71
CA GLU A 309 26.79 -12.04 43.05
C GLU A 309 27.55 -11.90 44.37
N LEU A 310 28.35 -10.84 44.52
CA LEU A 310 29.07 -10.54 45.76
C LEU A 310 28.11 -10.42 46.97
N ILE A 311 26.96 -9.77 46.80
CA ILE A 311 25.93 -9.65 47.84
C ILE A 311 25.36 -11.01 48.21
N VAL A 312 25.01 -11.85 47.23
CA VAL A 312 24.47 -13.21 47.47
C VAL A 312 25.51 -14.05 48.21
N THR A 313 26.77 -14.05 47.78
CA THR A 313 27.83 -14.84 48.40
C THR A 313 28.01 -14.51 49.88
N TYR A 314 28.00 -13.23 50.26
CA TYR A 314 28.18 -12.84 51.67
C TYR A 314 26.91 -12.98 52.53
N ARG A 315 25.74 -13.08 51.91
CA ARG A 315 24.44 -13.16 52.60
C ARG A 315 23.69 -14.46 52.31
N LEU A 316 24.42 -15.50 51.90
CA LEU A 316 23.86 -16.76 51.42
C LEU A 316 22.94 -17.44 52.46
N ASP A 317 23.41 -17.60 53.70
CA ASP A 317 22.65 -18.25 54.77
C ASP A 317 21.36 -17.50 55.13
N ASP A 318 21.41 -16.16 55.16
CA ASP A 318 20.25 -15.32 55.40
C ASP A 318 19.20 -15.48 54.30
N LEU A 319 19.65 -15.57 53.04
CA LEU A 319 18.80 -15.77 51.87
C LEU A 319 18.20 -17.19 51.84
N ILE A 320 18.98 -18.22 52.18
CA ILE A 320 18.50 -19.61 52.31
C ILE A 320 17.38 -19.66 53.35
N ASN A 321 17.59 -19.07 54.53
CA ASN A 321 16.58 -19.04 55.59
C ASN A 321 15.31 -18.29 55.17
N LYS A 322 15.45 -17.16 54.48
CA LYS A 322 14.30 -16.40 53.95
C LYS A 322 13.49 -17.20 52.94
N LEU A 323 14.15 -17.83 51.97
CA LEU A 323 13.49 -18.64 50.95
C LEU A 323 12.81 -19.88 51.56
N ASN A 324 13.46 -20.52 52.54
CA ASN A 324 12.90 -21.67 53.24
C ASN A 324 11.63 -21.36 54.04
N ASN A 325 11.41 -20.12 54.47
CA ASN A 325 10.20 -19.73 55.21
C ASN A 325 9.02 -19.28 54.31
N GLY A 326 9.23 -19.15 53.00
CA GLY A 326 8.20 -18.74 52.03
C GLY A 326 7.34 -19.89 51.48
N SER A 327 6.16 -19.58 50.92
CA SER A 327 5.38 -20.55 50.13
C SER A 327 6.03 -20.83 48.77
N VAL A 328 5.60 -21.89 48.08
CA VAL A 328 6.09 -22.21 46.72
C VAL A 328 5.84 -21.05 45.73
N ASN A 329 4.71 -20.36 45.84
CA ASN A 329 4.43 -19.18 45.01
C ASN A 329 5.41 -18.04 45.30
N LYS A 330 5.71 -17.77 46.59
CA LYS A 330 6.74 -16.79 46.96
C LYS A 330 8.12 -17.20 46.46
N TYR A 331 8.42 -18.50 46.42
CA TYR A 331 9.69 -18.99 45.90
C TYR A 331 9.85 -18.69 44.39
N PHE A 332 8.81 -18.92 43.58
CA PHE A 332 8.81 -18.56 42.16
C PHE A 332 8.80 -17.04 41.92
N GLU A 333 8.10 -16.28 42.77
CA GLU A 333 8.17 -14.82 42.77
C GLU A 333 9.61 -14.35 43.01
N TYR A 334 10.32 -14.96 43.97
CA TYR A 334 11.71 -14.64 44.25
C TYR A 334 12.63 -14.96 43.06
N ILE A 335 12.45 -16.12 42.44
CA ILE A 335 13.17 -16.52 41.23
C ILE A 335 12.87 -15.59 40.04
N SER A 336 11.66 -15.06 39.94
CA SER A 336 11.30 -14.24 38.77
C SER A 336 11.76 -12.79 38.94
N LEU A 337 11.65 -12.27 40.17
CA LEU A 337 11.83 -10.86 40.44
C LEU A 337 13.21 -10.50 41.00
N TYR A 338 13.99 -11.47 41.51
CA TYR A 338 15.26 -11.22 42.17
C TYR A 338 16.40 -12.08 41.59
N TYR A 339 17.62 -11.66 41.88
CA TYR A 339 18.86 -12.30 41.50
C TYR A 339 19.21 -13.42 42.50
N TYR A 340 19.50 -14.60 41.99
CA TYR A 340 19.90 -15.78 42.76
C TYR A 340 20.98 -16.55 42.01
N THR A 341 21.80 -17.28 42.76
CA THR A 341 22.86 -18.16 42.23
C THR A 341 22.38 -19.60 42.18
N ASP A 342 23.01 -20.42 41.34
CA ASP A 342 22.75 -21.86 41.26
C ASP A 342 22.90 -22.53 42.64
N GLU A 343 23.90 -22.11 43.43
CA GLU A 343 24.15 -22.59 44.78
C GLU A 343 22.98 -22.32 45.75
N LEU A 344 22.39 -21.11 45.70
CA LEU A 344 21.22 -20.77 46.52
C LEU A 344 20.02 -21.68 46.18
N ILE A 345 19.77 -21.90 44.89
CA ILE A 345 18.63 -22.69 44.41
C ILE A 345 18.79 -24.18 44.74
N ILE A 346 19.98 -24.75 44.53
CA ILE A 346 20.27 -26.15 44.83
C ILE A 346 20.00 -26.44 46.31
N ASN A 347 20.35 -25.51 47.20
CA ASN A 347 20.16 -25.69 48.64
C ASN A 347 18.71 -25.52 49.13
N THR A 348 17.81 -24.94 48.34
CA THR A 348 16.43 -24.66 48.76
C THR A 348 15.34 -25.39 47.97
N ILE A 349 15.61 -25.82 46.73
CA ILE A 349 14.58 -26.32 45.82
C ILE A 349 13.90 -27.61 46.30
N ASP A 350 14.65 -28.56 46.87
CA ASP A 350 14.09 -29.86 47.29
C ASP A 350 13.17 -29.76 48.51
N LYS A 351 13.33 -28.71 49.33
CA LYS A 351 12.41 -28.39 50.43
C LYS A 351 11.14 -27.66 49.96
N LYS A 352 11.12 -27.19 48.70
CA LYS A 352 10.03 -26.38 48.13
C LYS A 352 9.20 -27.14 47.11
N ILE A 353 9.86 -27.90 46.26
CA ILE A 353 9.23 -28.66 45.19
C ILE A 353 9.54 -30.12 45.45
N PHE A 354 8.56 -30.85 45.92
CA PHE A 354 8.63 -32.30 46.02
C PHE A 354 8.47 -32.92 44.63
N ASP A 355 9.08 -34.08 44.45
CA ASP A 355 9.18 -34.77 43.17
C ASP A 355 7.80 -35.13 42.60
N ASP A 356 6.84 -35.53 43.45
CA ASP A 356 5.45 -35.81 43.08
C ASP A 356 4.67 -34.58 42.56
N GLY A 357 5.05 -33.36 42.98
CA GLY A 357 4.44 -32.11 42.52
C GLY A 357 5.05 -31.50 41.24
N VAL A 358 6.15 -32.07 40.71
CA VAL A 358 6.88 -31.49 39.56
C VAL A 358 6.04 -31.45 38.28
N ILE A 359 5.28 -32.52 38.00
CA ILE A 359 4.45 -32.64 36.80
C ILE A 359 3.28 -31.66 36.85
N ASP A 360 2.61 -31.55 37.99
CA ASP A 360 1.50 -30.60 38.19
C ASP A 360 1.97 -29.16 38.03
N LEU A 361 3.17 -28.83 38.51
CA LEU A 361 3.78 -27.51 38.34
C LEU A 361 4.08 -27.18 36.89
N LEU A 362 4.59 -28.15 36.11
CA LEU A 362 4.82 -27.97 34.68
C LEU A 362 3.51 -27.77 33.92
N ASN A 363 2.46 -28.52 34.25
CA ASN A 363 1.13 -28.39 33.65
C ASN A 363 0.48 -27.04 33.99
N ASN A 364 0.51 -26.62 35.25
CA ASN A 364 -0.11 -25.37 35.69
C ASN A 364 0.59 -24.11 35.15
N ASN A 365 1.85 -24.22 34.68
CA ASN A 365 2.65 -23.10 34.19
C ASN A 365 3.03 -23.20 32.71
N HIS A 366 2.25 -23.91 31.90
CA HIS A 366 2.62 -24.24 30.51
C HIS A 366 2.83 -23.06 29.55
N TYR A 367 2.33 -21.86 29.88
CA TYR A 367 2.60 -20.62 29.14
C TYR A 367 3.84 -19.86 29.62
N ASN A 368 4.40 -20.19 30.80
CA ASN A 368 5.54 -19.50 31.39
C ASN A 368 6.85 -20.26 31.11
N ASN A 369 7.54 -19.85 30.04
CA ASN A 369 8.77 -20.50 29.59
C ASN A 369 9.91 -20.50 30.61
N ASP A 370 9.97 -19.49 31.48
CA ASP A 370 11.05 -19.31 32.45
C ASP A 370 10.92 -20.29 33.61
N ILE A 371 9.71 -20.43 34.14
CA ILE A 371 9.40 -21.43 35.19
C ILE A 371 9.64 -22.85 34.66
N ILE A 372 9.20 -23.15 33.43
CA ILE A 372 9.44 -24.46 32.79
C ILE A 372 10.94 -24.73 32.70
N ASN A 373 11.72 -23.77 32.20
CA ASN A 373 13.17 -23.93 32.04
C ASN A 373 13.89 -24.10 33.39
N PHE A 374 13.41 -23.40 34.42
CA PHE A 374 13.90 -23.49 35.79
C PHE A 374 13.67 -24.90 36.37
N ILE A 375 12.43 -25.40 36.33
CA ILE A 375 12.08 -26.72 36.84
C ILE A 375 12.88 -27.81 36.12
N LEU A 376 12.92 -27.76 34.78
CA LEU A 376 13.67 -28.73 33.98
C LEU A 376 15.20 -28.66 34.20
N LYS A 377 15.73 -27.57 34.78
CA LYS A 377 17.16 -27.43 35.09
C LYS A 377 17.48 -28.08 36.44
N TYR A 378 16.72 -27.72 37.48
CA TYR A 378 17.07 -28.09 38.86
C TYR A 378 16.37 -29.35 39.37
N LYS A 379 15.29 -29.80 38.72
CA LYS A 379 14.65 -31.12 38.94
C LYS A 379 14.94 -32.09 37.79
N SER A 380 16.09 -31.92 37.12
CA SER A 380 16.47 -32.75 35.98
C SER A 380 16.58 -34.24 36.33
N GLU A 381 17.02 -34.57 37.55
CA GLU A 381 17.18 -35.97 37.98
C GLU A 381 15.83 -36.68 38.12
N TYR A 382 14.81 -35.99 38.62
CA TYR A 382 13.45 -36.51 38.66
C TYR A 382 12.89 -36.77 37.24
N ILE A 383 13.07 -35.82 36.32
CA ILE A 383 12.65 -35.99 34.91
C ILE A 383 13.41 -37.15 34.26
N LYS A 384 14.71 -37.29 34.54
CA LYS A 384 15.53 -38.41 34.07
C LYS A 384 15.05 -39.74 34.63
N ASN A 385 14.67 -39.79 35.92
CA ASN A 385 14.08 -40.98 36.52
C ASN A 385 12.76 -41.38 35.85
N ILE A 386 11.90 -40.42 35.48
CA ILE A 386 10.72 -40.72 34.66
C ILE A 386 11.14 -41.35 33.33
N LEU A 387 12.07 -40.72 32.61
CA LEU A 387 12.52 -41.20 31.29
C LEU A 387 13.16 -42.59 31.33
N VAL A 388 13.95 -42.90 32.36
CA VAL A 388 14.63 -44.20 32.51
C VAL A 388 13.65 -45.34 32.78
N ASN A 389 12.52 -45.05 33.41
CA ASN A 389 11.49 -46.04 33.73
C ASN A 389 10.43 -46.19 32.63
N ILE A 390 10.52 -45.45 31.52
CA ILE A 390 9.67 -45.68 30.35
C ILE A 390 9.99 -47.05 29.75
N ASP A 391 8.98 -47.90 29.57
CA ASP A 391 9.12 -49.12 28.78
C ASP A 391 9.20 -48.79 27.28
N PHE A 392 10.41 -48.47 26.84
CA PHE A 392 10.68 -48.19 25.43
C PHE A 392 10.44 -49.41 24.54
N ALA A 393 10.53 -50.65 25.05
CA ALA A 393 10.22 -51.83 24.25
C ALA A 393 8.72 -51.90 23.96
N ASN A 394 7.88 -51.64 24.95
CA ASN A 394 6.43 -51.55 24.74
C ASN A 394 6.06 -50.41 23.77
N LEU A 395 6.68 -49.24 23.92
CA LEU A 395 6.48 -48.09 23.02
C LEU A 395 6.88 -48.40 21.57
N ILE A 396 7.99 -49.12 21.37
CA ILE A 396 8.55 -49.40 20.03
C ILE A 396 7.90 -50.60 19.35
N TYR A 397 7.65 -51.70 20.09
CA TYR A 397 7.16 -52.97 19.52
C TYR A 397 5.64 -53.13 19.53
N ASN A 398 4.94 -52.70 20.59
CA ASN A 398 3.56 -53.13 20.85
C ASN A 398 2.49 -52.06 20.62
N LYS A 399 2.89 -50.84 20.21
CA LYS A 399 2.07 -49.75 19.64
C LYS A 399 0.74 -49.37 20.32
N ASN A 400 0.30 -49.95 21.44
CA ASN A 400 -0.91 -49.56 22.20
C ASN A 400 -1.04 -50.29 23.56
N LYS A 401 -0.05 -50.12 24.46
CA LYS A 401 -0.27 -50.39 25.89
C LYS A 401 0.30 -49.23 26.71
N THR A 402 -0.55 -48.71 27.60
CA THR A 402 -0.27 -47.63 28.56
C THR A 402 1.00 -47.93 29.35
N ASP A 403 2.03 -47.11 29.18
CA ASP A 403 3.17 -47.05 30.08
C ASP A 403 2.99 -45.82 30.98
N LYS A 404 2.92 -46.05 32.30
CA LYS A 404 2.63 -45.00 33.28
C LYS A 404 3.58 -43.80 33.17
N TYR A 405 4.86 -44.03 32.88
CA TYR A 405 5.86 -42.96 32.82
C TYR A 405 5.82 -42.19 31.50
N PHE A 406 5.53 -42.88 30.40
CA PHE A 406 5.26 -42.28 29.11
C PHE A 406 3.98 -41.44 29.12
N ASP A 407 2.91 -41.94 29.75
CA ASP A 407 1.64 -41.22 29.88
C ASP A 407 1.80 -39.91 30.66
N ILE A 408 2.67 -39.90 31.68
CA ILE A 408 3.05 -38.66 32.39
C ILE A 408 3.66 -37.64 31.42
N ILE A 409 4.62 -38.04 30.58
CA ILE A 409 5.25 -37.12 29.60
C ILE A 409 4.25 -36.69 28.53
N ASN A 410 3.40 -37.61 28.06
CA ASN A 410 2.39 -37.34 27.03
C ASN A 410 1.28 -36.40 27.53
N SER A 411 0.97 -36.42 28.83
CA SER A 411 0.00 -35.50 29.44
C SER A 411 0.44 -34.02 29.43
N LEU A 412 1.74 -33.75 29.26
CA LEU A 412 2.29 -32.40 29.28
C LEU A 412 2.01 -31.67 27.95
N PRO A 413 1.84 -30.33 27.94
CA PRO A 413 1.74 -29.53 26.72
C PRO A 413 2.93 -29.67 25.75
N LYS A 414 2.67 -29.54 24.44
CA LYS A 414 3.62 -29.81 23.34
C LYS A 414 4.97 -29.07 23.49
N ASN A 415 4.95 -27.83 23.96
CA ASN A 415 6.17 -27.04 24.20
C ASN A 415 7.04 -27.63 25.31
N ILE A 416 6.46 -28.22 26.36
CA ILE A 416 7.17 -28.86 27.47
C ILE A 416 7.75 -30.20 27.01
N GLN A 417 6.96 -31.02 26.30
CA GLN A 417 7.43 -32.28 25.70
C GLN A 417 8.70 -32.06 24.85
N ASN A 418 8.69 -31.04 23.98
CA ASN A 418 9.84 -30.65 23.17
C ASN A 418 11.07 -30.29 24.01
N LYS A 419 10.91 -29.53 25.09
CA LYS A 419 12.02 -29.11 25.95
C LYS A 419 12.61 -30.28 26.73
N ILE A 420 11.77 -31.16 27.28
CA ILE A 420 12.20 -32.39 27.97
C ILE A 420 13.01 -33.25 26.99
N TYR A 421 12.49 -33.46 25.78
CA TYR A 421 13.18 -34.24 24.76
C TYR A 421 14.55 -33.65 24.42
N LYS A 422 14.60 -32.35 24.10
CA LYS A 422 15.84 -31.67 23.69
C LYS A 422 16.94 -31.74 24.75
N ARG A 423 16.59 -31.60 26.04
CA ARG A 423 17.55 -31.69 27.15
C ARG A 423 18.06 -33.12 27.39
N ASN A 424 17.29 -34.13 27.00
CA ASN A 424 17.61 -35.54 27.20
C ASN A 424 17.91 -36.28 25.88
N SER A 425 18.20 -35.56 24.80
CA SER A 425 18.32 -36.15 23.46
C SER A 425 19.48 -37.14 23.34
N ILE A 426 20.55 -36.95 24.10
CA ILE A 426 21.71 -37.87 24.14
C ILE A 426 21.26 -39.22 24.70
N TYR A 427 20.66 -39.22 25.89
CA TYR A 427 20.12 -40.42 26.52
C TYR A 427 19.10 -41.14 25.62
N ILE A 428 18.14 -40.40 25.06
CA ILE A 428 17.12 -40.99 24.19
C ILE A 428 17.75 -41.60 22.92
N ARG A 429 18.78 -40.95 22.35
CA ARG A 429 19.53 -41.51 21.22
C ARG A 429 20.25 -42.80 21.59
N GLU A 430 20.89 -42.85 22.76
CA GLU A 430 21.55 -44.06 23.27
C GLU A 430 20.56 -45.21 23.46
N VAL A 431 19.38 -44.93 24.02
CA VAL A 431 18.30 -45.91 24.16
C VAL A 431 17.85 -46.43 22.80
N LEU A 432 17.51 -45.53 21.87
CA LEU A 432 17.03 -45.89 20.53
C LEU A 432 18.07 -46.69 19.74
N SER A 433 19.35 -46.41 19.90
CA SER A 433 20.44 -47.10 19.18
C SER A 433 20.63 -48.56 19.58
N LYS A 434 19.99 -49.03 20.67
CA LYS A 434 20.04 -50.42 21.13
C LYS A 434 19.07 -51.34 20.40
N TYR A 435 18.10 -50.78 19.69
CA TYR A 435 17.07 -51.55 18.97
C TYR A 435 17.52 -51.89 17.55
N ASP A 436 17.05 -53.03 17.04
CA ASP A 436 17.34 -53.46 15.68
C ASP A 436 16.82 -52.45 14.65
N LYS A 437 17.57 -52.25 13.56
CA LYS A 437 17.19 -51.29 12.51
C LYS A 437 15.84 -51.61 11.88
N THR A 438 15.47 -52.88 11.76
CA THR A 438 14.18 -53.31 11.18
C THR A 438 13.02 -52.83 12.06
N VAL A 439 13.18 -52.94 13.37
CA VAL A 439 12.18 -52.52 14.38
C VAL A 439 12.04 -50.99 14.39
N LEU A 440 13.16 -50.28 14.38
CA LEU A 440 13.14 -48.81 14.28
C LEU A 440 12.47 -48.33 12.98
N LYS A 441 12.64 -49.08 11.88
CA LYS A 441 11.97 -48.83 10.59
C LYS A 441 10.45 -49.03 10.73
N GLU A 442 9.99 -50.06 11.42
CA GLU A 442 8.56 -50.29 11.68
C GLU A 442 7.93 -49.22 12.59
N PHE A 443 8.69 -48.66 13.53
CA PHE A 443 8.23 -47.59 14.42
C PHE A 443 8.11 -46.23 13.71
N LEU A 444 8.97 -45.96 12.72
CA LEU A 444 8.85 -44.77 11.87
C LEU A 444 7.53 -44.75 11.07
N ASN A 445 6.95 -45.92 10.78
CA ASN A 445 5.82 -46.08 9.84
C ASN A 445 4.46 -46.38 10.52
N SER A 446 4.29 -46.17 11.84
CA SER A 446 2.98 -46.38 12.50
C SER A 446 2.10 -45.14 12.60
N ASP A 447 0.81 -45.33 12.31
CA ASP A 447 -0.25 -44.30 12.28
C ASP A 447 -0.51 -43.60 13.63
N ASP A 448 -0.39 -44.30 14.76
CA ASP A 448 -0.70 -43.76 16.09
C ASP A 448 0.31 -42.69 16.59
N ASN A 449 1.46 -42.57 15.93
CA ASN A 449 2.58 -41.74 16.38
C ASN A 449 2.48 -40.25 15.99
N ASN A 450 1.61 -39.90 15.04
CA ASN A 450 1.52 -38.55 14.45
C ASN A 450 0.82 -37.51 15.34
N LYS A 451 0.29 -37.90 16.51
CA LYS A 451 -0.44 -36.99 17.43
C LYS A 451 0.40 -36.53 18.64
N ASN A 452 1.50 -37.22 18.96
CA ASN A 452 2.34 -36.97 20.15
C ASN A 452 3.68 -36.30 19.80
N THR A 453 3.97 -35.15 20.42
CA THR A 453 5.16 -34.33 20.10
C THR A 453 6.47 -34.99 20.57
N PHE A 454 6.46 -35.70 21.69
CA PHE A 454 7.62 -36.45 22.18
C PHE A 454 8.00 -37.59 21.21
N VAL A 455 6.99 -38.31 20.69
CA VAL A 455 7.18 -39.39 19.69
C VAL A 455 7.71 -38.85 18.36
N MET A 456 7.19 -37.72 17.87
CA MET A 456 7.72 -37.07 16.67
C MET A 456 9.21 -36.72 16.81
N ASN A 457 9.65 -36.31 18.00
CA ASN A 457 11.06 -36.06 18.25
C ASN A 457 11.90 -37.35 18.28
N MET A 458 11.34 -38.46 18.79
CA MET A 458 11.97 -39.79 18.67
C MET A 458 12.17 -40.17 17.21
N GLN A 459 11.15 -40.01 16.36
CA GLN A 459 11.25 -40.27 14.92
C GLN A 459 12.37 -39.45 14.27
N ASN A 460 12.51 -38.16 14.61
CA ASN A 460 13.63 -37.33 14.13
C ASN A 460 15.00 -37.90 14.51
N THR A 461 15.14 -38.40 15.73
CA THR A 461 16.39 -39.03 16.20
C THR A 461 16.63 -40.37 15.51
N ILE A 462 15.58 -41.16 15.25
CA ILE A 462 15.68 -42.41 14.48
C ILE A 462 16.15 -42.12 13.05
N LEU A 463 15.57 -41.11 12.37
CA LEU A 463 16.04 -40.69 11.03
C LEU A 463 17.53 -40.30 11.03
N LYS A 464 18.01 -39.63 12.08
CA LYS A 464 19.46 -39.36 12.25
C LYS A 464 20.29 -40.63 12.45
N ILE A 465 19.77 -41.65 13.14
CA ILE A 465 20.43 -42.97 13.27
C ILE A 465 20.55 -43.64 11.90
N PHE A 466 19.60 -43.42 10.99
CA PHE A 466 19.67 -43.84 9.58
C PHE A 466 20.49 -42.90 8.69
N ASN A 467 21.30 -41.98 9.25
CA ASN A 467 22.14 -41.02 8.53
C ASN A 467 21.36 -40.05 7.61
N VAL A 468 20.08 -39.80 7.89
CA VAL A 468 19.31 -38.76 7.17
C VAL A 468 19.76 -37.38 7.66
N SER A 469 20.12 -36.49 6.74
CA SER A 469 20.56 -35.12 7.07
C SER A 469 19.42 -34.30 7.70
N SER A 470 19.76 -33.25 8.45
CA SER A 470 18.75 -32.38 9.08
C SER A 470 17.79 -31.74 8.09
N GLU A 471 18.28 -31.44 6.87
CA GLU A 471 17.49 -30.92 5.76
C GLU A 471 16.49 -31.98 5.25
N LYS A 472 16.97 -33.20 4.97
CA LYS A 472 16.13 -34.32 4.51
C LYS A 472 15.10 -34.78 5.56
N ILE A 473 15.38 -34.60 6.86
CA ILE A 473 14.41 -34.84 7.94
C ILE A 473 13.19 -33.93 7.78
N ASN A 474 13.35 -32.69 7.28
CA ASN A 474 12.20 -31.83 7.02
C ASN A 474 11.36 -32.32 5.84
N TYR A 475 11.98 -32.92 4.82
CA TYR A 475 11.25 -33.61 3.74
C TYR A 475 10.48 -34.80 4.27
N CYS A 476 11.11 -35.66 5.09
CA CYS A 476 10.43 -36.76 5.75
C CYS A 476 9.22 -36.30 6.57
N LYS A 477 9.35 -35.24 7.39
CA LYS A 477 8.23 -34.68 8.16
C LYS A 477 7.09 -34.23 7.25
N THR A 478 7.42 -33.61 6.12
CA THR A 478 6.43 -33.13 5.16
C THR A 478 5.73 -34.30 4.48
N ILE A 479 6.46 -35.34 4.07
CA ILE A 479 5.89 -36.58 3.51
C ILE A 479 4.98 -37.28 4.53
N ILE A 480 5.43 -37.48 5.77
CA ILE A 480 4.65 -38.13 6.85
C ILE A 480 3.32 -37.41 7.11
N LYS A 481 3.30 -36.07 7.00
CA LYS A 481 2.09 -35.28 7.21
C LYS A 481 0.96 -35.63 6.21
N TYR A 482 1.31 -36.06 5.00
CA TYR A 482 0.35 -36.26 3.90
C TYR A 482 0.27 -37.71 3.39
N CYS A 483 1.16 -38.60 3.84
CA CYS A 483 1.20 -39.99 3.42
C CYS A 483 1.04 -40.90 4.65
N GLU A 484 -0.14 -41.48 4.82
CA GLU A 484 -0.47 -42.36 5.96
C GLU A 484 0.11 -43.77 5.81
N LYS A 485 0.49 -44.20 4.59
CA LYS A 485 0.97 -45.57 4.34
C LYS A 485 2.27 -45.58 3.53
N GLY A 486 3.26 -46.32 3.99
CA GLY A 486 4.51 -46.58 3.26
C GLY A 486 5.76 -46.43 4.13
N ASN A 487 6.88 -46.97 3.64
CA ASN A 487 8.15 -46.90 4.35
C ASN A 487 8.83 -45.54 4.12
N ILE A 488 8.90 -44.67 5.13
CA ILE A 488 9.36 -43.28 4.95
C ILE A 488 10.75 -43.14 4.29
N LEU A 489 11.66 -44.09 4.56
CA LEU A 489 13.00 -44.09 3.97
C LEU A 489 12.98 -44.48 2.50
N GLU A 490 12.11 -45.42 2.11
CA GLU A 490 11.91 -45.80 0.71
C GLU A 490 11.17 -44.71 -0.05
N LEU A 491 10.16 -44.09 0.57
CA LEU A 491 9.43 -42.95 -0.02
C LEU A 491 10.36 -41.78 -0.32
N LEU A 492 11.22 -41.39 0.62
CA LEU A 492 12.21 -40.34 0.40
C LEU A 492 13.15 -40.73 -0.76
N LYS A 493 13.64 -41.97 -0.79
CA LYS A 493 14.54 -42.45 -1.85
C LYS A 493 13.85 -42.45 -3.22
N SER A 494 12.58 -42.86 -3.30
CA SER A 494 11.80 -42.83 -4.54
C SER A 494 11.55 -41.40 -5.02
N MET A 495 11.28 -40.45 -4.11
CA MET A 495 11.16 -39.04 -4.47
C MET A 495 12.48 -38.45 -4.97
N GLU A 496 13.60 -38.73 -4.28
CA GLU A 496 14.93 -38.29 -4.72
C GLU A 496 15.25 -38.83 -6.11
N MET A 497 15.03 -40.14 -6.34
CA MET A 497 15.24 -40.76 -7.64
C MET A 497 14.32 -40.17 -8.71
N PHE A 498 13.05 -39.90 -8.40
CA PHE A 498 12.13 -39.29 -9.35
C PHE A 498 12.59 -37.89 -9.75
N LEU A 499 12.90 -37.04 -8.78
CA LEU A 499 13.26 -35.64 -8.97
C LEU A 499 14.60 -35.48 -9.73
N ASP A 500 15.57 -36.32 -9.42
CA ASP A 500 16.85 -36.40 -10.16
C ASP A 500 16.61 -36.76 -11.64
N ARG A 501 15.74 -37.73 -11.92
CA ARG A 501 15.46 -38.17 -13.29
C ARG A 501 14.67 -37.16 -14.12
N VAL A 502 13.84 -36.32 -13.49
CA VAL A 502 13.07 -35.26 -14.18
C VAL A 502 13.79 -33.91 -14.23
N ASP A 503 15.02 -33.86 -13.69
CA ASP A 503 15.89 -32.68 -13.60
C ASP A 503 15.25 -31.53 -12.82
N VAL A 504 14.83 -31.81 -11.58
CA VAL A 504 14.23 -30.83 -10.67
C VAL A 504 14.87 -30.90 -9.29
N ASP A 505 15.28 -29.74 -8.78
CA ASP A 505 15.84 -29.61 -7.43
C ASP A 505 14.81 -29.95 -6.35
N ILE A 506 15.20 -30.82 -5.42
CA ILE A 506 14.34 -31.31 -4.34
C ILE A 506 13.92 -30.18 -3.40
N ASN A 507 14.80 -29.22 -3.12
CA ASN A 507 14.50 -28.12 -2.22
C ASN A 507 13.38 -27.25 -2.80
N SER A 508 13.51 -26.90 -4.08
CA SER A 508 12.53 -26.15 -4.87
C SER A 508 11.20 -26.90 -4.97
N PHE A 509 11.22 -28.22 -5.19
CA PHE A 509 10.02 -29.03 -5.23
C PHE A 509 9.24 -28.97 -3.90
N PHE A 510 9.90 -29.20 -2.76
CA PHE A 510 9.25 -29.12 -1.45
C PHE A 510 8.79 -27.71 -1.09
N GLN A 511 9.54 -26.68 -1.52
CA GLN A 511 9.20 -25.28 -1.34
C GLN A 511 7.92 -24.86 -2.08
N TYR A 512 7.56 -25.50 -3.19
CA TYR A 512 6.43 -25.06 -4.01
C TYR A 512 5.28 -26.09 -4.12
N SER A 513 5.47 -27.36 -3.73
CA SER A 513 4.47 -28.43 -3.91
C SER A 513 3.75 -28.90 -2.63
N SER A 514 4.07 -28.35 -1.44
CA SER A 514 3.57 -28.95 -0.19
C SER A 514 2.05 -28.95 -0.05
N TYR A 515 1.35 -27.99 -0.64
CA TYR A 515 -0.12 -27.97 -0.71
C TYR A 515 -0.66 -29.17 -1.52
N ASP A 516 -0.03 -29.48 -2.64
CA ASP A 516 -0.46 -30.53 -3.57
C ASP A 516 -0.27 -31.95 -3.00
N PHE A 517 0.58 -32.11 -1.97
CA PHE A 517 0.77 -33.39 -1.29
C PHE A 517 -0.51 -33.93 -0.66
N GLY A 518 -1.36 -33.04 -0.12
CA GLY A 518 -2.67 -33.42 0.40
C GLY A 518 -3.66 -33.89 -0.67
N ASN A 519 -3.36 -33.66 -1.95
CA ASN A 519 -4.19 -34.01 -3.10
C ASN A 519 -3.65 -35.24 -3.87
N GLY A 520 -2.86 -36.09 -3.21
CA GLY A 520 -2.36 -37.33 -3.80
C GLY A 520 -1.14 -37.19 -4.73
N LEU A 521 -0.45 -36.04 -4.71
CA LEU A 521 0.76 -35.84 -5.53
C LEU A 521 1.86 -36.87 -5.21
N ILE A 522 2.08 -37.17 -3.92
CA ILE A 522 3.09 -38.14 -3.48
C ILE A 522 2.74 -39.55 -3.99
N SER A 523 1.48 -39.98 -3.85
CA SER A 523 1.04 -41.29 -4.37
C SER A 523 1.20 -41.39 -5.88
N ASN A 524 0.95 -40.29 -6.60
CA ASN A 524 1.12 -40.26 -8.06
C ASN A 524 2.58 -40.46 -8.48
N ILE A 525 3.51 -39.78 -7.81
CA ILE A 525 4.96 -39.93 -8.03
C ILE A 525 5.40 -41.37 -7.76
N ILE A 526 4.93 -41.95 -6.65
CA ILE A 526 5.30 -43.32 -6.26
C ILE A 526 4.84 -44.35 -7.29
N SER A 527 3.62 -44.22 -7.83
CA SER A 527 3.14 -45.11 -8.92
C SER A 527 4.07 -45.03 -10.13
N ILE A 528 4.43 -43.83 -10.59
CA ILE A 528 5.33 -43.66 -11.75
C ILE A 528 6.69 -44.34 -11.51
N VAL A 529 7.22 -44.25 -10.28
CA VAL A 529 8.49 -44.86 -9.91
C VAL A 529 8.40 -46.39 -9.82
N ASN A 530 7.39 -46.91 -9.13
CA ASN A 530 7.27 -48.33 -8.82
C ASN A 530 6.86 -49.17 -10.04
N ASP A 531 6.14 -48.58 -10.99
CA ASP A 531 5.69 -49.29 -12.20
C ASP A 531 6.76 -49.34 -13.31
N GLU A 532 8.01 -48.97 -13.00
CA GLU A 532 9.13 -48.80 -13.96
C GLU A 532 8.84 -47.80 -15.10
N GLU A 533 7.84 -46.94 -14.93
CA GLU A 533 7.33 -46.00 -15.93
C GLU A 533 8.09 -44.67 -15.99
N ILE A 534 9.09 -44.48 -15.13
CA ILE A 534 9.84 -43.23 -15.01
C ILE A 534 10.48 -42.79 -16.34
N ASN A 535 10.92 -43.72 -17.19
CA ASN A 535 11.50 -43.39 -18.49
C ASN A 535 10.47 -42.82 -19.46
N ASN A 536 9.27 -43.40 -19.47
CA ASN A 536 8.15 -42.91 -20.27
C ASN A 536 7.70 -41.54 -19.77
N PHE A 537 7.61 -41.36 -18.45
CA PHE A 537 7.28 -40.09 -17.84
C PHE A 537 8.28 -38.98 -18.21
N VAL A 538 9.59 -39.23 -18.11
CA VAL A 538 10.64 -38.24 -18.45
C VAL A 538 10.53 -37.77 -19.90
N ARG A 539 10.26 -38.71 -20.83
CA ARG A 539 10.02 -38.40 -22.25
C ARG A 539 8.78 -37.52 -22.41
N ILE A 540 7.67 -37.88 -21.78
CA ILE A 540 6.42 -37.09 -21.81
C ILE A 540 6.60 -35.71 -21.20
N LYS A 541 7.24 -35.60 -20.03
CA LYS A 541 7.53 -34.31 -19.40
C LYS A 541 8.30 -33.40 -20.34
N SER A 542 9.34 -33.92 -21.00
CA SER A 542 10.14 -33.15 -21.96
C SER A 542 9.30 -32.70 -23.16
N TYR A 543 8.49 -33.60 -23.72
CA TYR A 543 7.58 -33.27 -24.82
C TYR A 543 6.56 -32.18 -24.44
N MET A 544 5.91 -32.32 -23.28
CA MET A 544 4.89 -31.37 -22.80
C MET A 544 5.49 -29.98 -22.52
N PHE A 545 6.69 -29.93 -21.93
CA PHE A 545 7.41 -28.66 -21.70
C PHE A 545 7.79 -27.94 -22.99
N ASN A 546 8.04 -28.68 -24.08
CA ASN A 546 8.42 -28.08 -25.37
C ASN A 546 7.22 -27.74 -26.27
N ASN A 547 6.10 -28.46 -26.14
CA ASN A 547 4.97 -28.36 -27.09
C ASN A 547 3.68 -27.77 -26.48
N TYR A 548 3.48 -27.92 -25.17
CA TYR A 548 2.24 -27.50 -24.48
C TYR A 548 2.43 -26.25 -23.63
N PHE A 549 3.50 -26.17 -22.84
CA PHE A 549 3.79 -25.03 -21.96
C PHE A 549 4.63 -23.93 -22.65
N ASP A 550 4.60 -22.71 -22.11
CA ASP A 550 5.41 -21.58 -22.62
C ASP A 550 6.86 -21.64 -22.10
N ASN A 551 7.84 -21.36 -22.98
CA ASN A 551 9.26 -21.77 -22.88
C ASN A 551 10.16 -21.08 -21.81
N THR A 552 9.67 -20.17 -20.96
CA THR A 552 10.55 -19.40 -20.02
C THR A 552 10.13 -19.59 -18.57
N LEU A 553 10.60 -20.63 -17.88
CA LEU A 553 10.05 -21.00 -16.57
C LEU A 553 10.98 -20.64 -15.41
N ASN A 554 10.46 -19.93 -14.41
CA ASN A 554 11.07 -19.89 -13.07
C ASN A 554 10.75 -21.19 -12.31
N ASN A 555 11.41 -21.43 -11.17
CA ASN A 555 11.22 -22.67 -10.41
C ASN A 555 9.75 -22.90 -10.02
N ALA A 556 9.03 -21.88 -9.56
CA ALA A 556 7.61 -21.99 -9.27
C ALA A 556 6.78 -22.50 -10.47
N SER A 557 7.03 -21.95 -11.67
CA SER A 557 6.34 -22.36 -12.90
C SER A 557 6.73 -23.76 -13.36
N VAL A 558 8.01 -24.12 -13.24
CA VAL A 558 8.48 -25.51 -13.49
C VAL A 558 7.73 -26.48 -12.59
N ILE A 559 7.61 -26.17 -11.30
CA ILE A 559 6.93 -27.03 -10.34
C ILE A 559 5.43 -27.11 -10.61
N ILE A 560 4.75 -25.99 -10.90
CA ILE A 560 3.32 -25.98 -11.25
C ILE A 560 3.06 -26.86 -12.49
N ASN A 561 3.86 -26.69 -13.54
CA ASN A 561 3.71 -27.45 -14.78
C ASN A 561 4.04 -28.94 -14.56
N LEU A 562 5.07 -29.25 -13.78
CA LEU A 562 5.41 -30.63 -13.41
C LEU A 562 4.26 -31.29 -12.65
N ASN A 563 3.69 -30.62 -11.65
CA ASN A 563 2.57 -31.15 -10.86
C ASN A 563 1.34 -31.42 -11.76
N LEU A 564 1.09 -30.56 -12.76
CA LEU A 564 0.04 -30.80 -13.75
C LEU A 564 0.32 -32.05 -14.59
N VAL A 565 1.56 -32.26 -15.06
CA VAL A 565 1.94 -33.45 -15.83
C VAL A 565 1.85 -34.71 -14.97
N ILE A 566 2.35 -34.69 -13.71
CA ILE A 566 2.27 -35.82 -12.79
C ILE A 566 0.82 -36.25 -12.56
N LYS A 567 -0.07 -35.29 -12.26
CA LYS A 567 -1.49 -35.56 -12.02
C LYS A 567 -2.16 -36.21 -13.23
N ASN A 568 -1.88 -35.70 -14.43
CA ASN A 568 -2.54 -36.16 -15.65
C ASN A 568 -1.89 -37.42 -16.26
N TYR A 569 -0.62 -37.70 -15.94
CA TYR A 569 0.05 -38.92 -16.41
C TYR A 569 -0.70 -40.19 -15.96
N ASN A 570 -1.07 -40.26 -14.69
CA ASN A 570 -1.76 -41.44 -14.15
C ASN A 570 -3.19 -41.62 -14.70
N LEU A 571 -3.80 -40.55 -15.23
CA LEU A 571 -5.15 -40.58 -15.78
C LEU A 571 -5.17 -40.83 -17.30
N TYR A 572 -4.19 -40.28 -18.03
CA TYR A 572 -4.20 -40.17 -19.49
C TYR A 572 -2.87 -40.60 -20.14
N LYS A 573 -2.18 -41.57 -19.51
CA LYS A 573 -0.87 -42.09 -19.95
C LYS A 573 -0.82 -42.40 -21.45
N ASP A 574 -1.78 -43.16 -21.96
CA ASP A 574 -1.78 -43.62 -23.35
C ASP A 574 -1.89 -42.46 -24.35
N LEU A 575 -2.75 -41.47 -24.07
CA LEU A 575 -2.83 -40.24 -24.86
C LEU A 575 -1.49 -39.50 -24.89
N LEU A 576 -0.88 -39.28 -23.71
CA LEU A 576 0.39 -38.55 -23.59
C LEU A 576 1.52 -39.29 -24.32
N LEU A 577 1.56 -40.62 -24.21
CA LEU A 577 2.53 -41.47 -24.92
C LEU A 577 2.31 -41.42 -26.42
N SER A 578 1.06 -41.47 -26.88
CA SER A 578 0.72 -41.37 -28.30
C SER A 578 1.20 -40.05 -28.90
N MET A 579 0.96 -38.92 -28.21
CA MET A 579 1.45 -37.61 -28.66
C MET A 579 2.98 -37.53 -28.68
N CYS A 580 3.63 -37.99 -27.61
CA CYS A 580 5.07 -37.95 -27.45
C CYS A 580 5.81 -38.88 -28.44
N ASN A 581 5.33 -40.12 -28.64
CA ASN A 581 5.97 -41.08 -29.53
C ASN A 581 5.87 -40.68 -31.01
N ASN A 582 4.83 -39.93 -31.38
CA ASN A 582 4.62 -39.47 -32.76
C ASN A 582 5.11 -38.02 -32.99
N ASP A 583 5.73 -37.39 -31.99
CA ASP A 583 6.24 -36.00 -32.03
C ASP A 583 5.22 -35.00 -32.61
N ILE A 584 3.97 -35.09 -32.14
CA ILE A 584 2.86 -34.28 -32.68
C ILE A 584 3.08 -32.80 -32.34
N ILE A 585 2.96 -31.92 -33.33
CA ILE A 585 2.90 -30.47 -33.10
C ILE A 585 1.46 -30.10 -32.74
N LEU A 586 1.25 -29.62 -31.52
CA LEU A 586 -0.09 -29.28 -31.02
C LEU A 586 -0.61 -27.99 -31.65
N SER A 587 -1.77 -28.06 -32.29
CA SER A 587 -2.53 -26.88 -32.71
C SER A 587 -3.18 -26.17 -31.50
N ASP A 588 -3.69 -24.95 -31.70
CA ASP A 588 -4.42 -24.23 -30.65
C ASP A 588 -5.69 -24.97 -30.21
N ILE A 589 -6.33 -25.69 -31.12
CA ILE A 589 -7.49 -26.55 -30.84
C ILE A 589 -7.06 -27.74 -29.96
N ASP A 590 -5.92 -28.37 -30.26
CA ASP A 590 -5.42 -29.49 -29.46
C ASP A 590 -5.09 -29.03 -28.03
N LYS A 591 -4.43 -27.88 -27.89
CA LYS A 591 -4.11 -27.30 -26.58
C LYS A 591 -5.37 -26.96 -25.77
N SER A 592 -6.38 -26.41 -26.43
CA SER A 592 -7.70 -26.12 -25.85
C SER A 592 -8.38 -27.41 -25.35
N ASN A 593 -8.43 -28.45 -26.18
CA ASN A 593 -9.06 -29.71 -25.81
C ASN A 593 -8.32 -30.44 -24.68
N LEU A 594 -6.99 -30.39 -24.68
CA LEU A 594 -6.17 -30.88 -23.56
C LEU A 594 -6.43 -30.08 -22.27
N SER A 595 -6.56 -28.76 -22.36
CA SER A 595 -6.91 -27.92 -21.20
C SER A 595 -8.29 -28.28 -20.63
N LEU A 596 -9.29 -28.51 -21.48
CA LEU A 596 -10.62 -28.98 -21.05
C LEU A 596 -10.53 -30.35 -20.35
N LEU A 597 -9.72 -31.27 -20.88
CA LEU A 597 -9.52 -32.60 -20.28
C LEU A 597 -8.83 -32.51 -18.92
N PHE A 598 -7.68 -31.83 -18.84
CA PHE A 598 -6.89 -31.74 -17.61
C PHE A 598 -7.59 -31.00 -16.47
N ASN A 599 -8.53 -30.10 -16.81
CA ASN A 599 -9.39 -29.40 -15.86
C ASN A 599 -10.68 -30.16 -15.52
N GLY A 600 -10.86 -31.39 -16.04
CA GLY A 600 -12.02 -32.25 -15.77
C GLY A 600 -13.34 -31.71 -16.35
N LYS A 601 -13.28 -30.87 -17.39
CA LYS A 601 -14.47 -30.31 -18.06
C LYS A 601 -15.08 -31.28 -19.07
N ILE A 602 -14.26 -32.15 -19.64
CA ILE A 602 -14.71 -33.27 -20.46
C ILE A 602 -14.27 -34.58 -19.81
N ASN A 603 -15.16 -35.57 -19.82
CA ASN A 603 -14.96 -36.85 -19.14
C ASN A 603 -14.68 -37.96 -20.16
N GLY A 604 -13.66 -38.76 -19.90
CA GLY A 604 -13.30 -39.92 -20.72
C GLY A 604 -11.81 -40.24 -20.62
N THR A 605 -11.39 -41.36 -21.22
CA THR A 605 -10.01 -41.83 -21.27
C THR A 605 -9.56 -41.95 -22.74
N PRO A 606 -9.30 -40.82 -23.42
CA PRO A 606 -8.81 -40.84 -24.80
C PRO A 606 -7.47 -41.58 -24.90
N LEU A 607 -7.25 -42.29 -26.01
CA LEU A 607 -5.96 -42.93 -26.32
C LEU A 607 -5.16 -42.10 -27.33
N THR A 608 -5.83 -41.25 -28.11
CA THR A 608 -5.25 -40.37 -29.13
C THR A 608 -5.92 -39.00 -29.13
N LEU A 609 -5.31 -38.00 -29.80
CA LEU A 609 -5.96 -36.69 -30.02
C LEU A 609 -7.26 -36.80 -30.82
N TYR A 610 -7.35 -37.79 -31.72
CA TYR A 610 -8.59 -38.08 -32.43
C TYR A 610 -9.70 -38.53 -31.46
N ASP A 611 -9.40 -39.46 -30.55
CA ASP A 611 -10.36 -39.89 -29.54
C ASP A 611 -10.78 -38.75 -28.62
N LEU A 612 -9.85 -37.86 -28.25
CA LEU A 612 -10.14 -36.67 -27.46
C LEU A 612 -11.14 -35.75 -28.18
N ASN A 613 -10.95 -35.53 -29.48
CA ASN A 613 -11.85 -34.74 -30.31
C ASN A 613 -13.25 -35.37 -30.39
N GLU A 614 -13.34 -36.70 -30.54
CA GLU A 614 -14.61 -37.43 -30.56
C GLU A 614 -15.32 -37.41 -29.20
N ILE A 615 -14.57 -37.54 -28.09
CA ILE A 615 -15.11 -37.41 -26.72
C ILE A 615 -15.69 -36.02 -26.51
N ARG A 616 -14.96 -34.96 -26.89
CA ARG A 616 -15.46 -33.57 -26.83
C ARG A 616 -16.77 -33.41 -27.61
N LYS A 617 -16.80 -33.87 -28.86
CA LYS A 617 -18.01 -33.82 -29.71
C LYS A 617 -19.16 -34.55 -29.04
N LYS A 618 -18.95 -35.76 -28.53
CA LYS A 618 -19.98 -36.55 -27.84
C LYS A 618 -20.50 -35.85 -26.59
N GLU A 619 -19.61 -35.26 -25.79
CA GLU A 619 -19.98 -34.55 -24.56
C GLU A 619 -20.87 -33.34 -24.86
N PHE A 620 -20.48 -32.52 -25.84
CA PHE A 620 -21.24 -31.32 -26.20
C PHE A 620 -22.50 -31.63 -27.03
N ASN A 621 -22.52 -32.73 -27.81
CA ASN A 621 -23.70 -33.14 -28.56
C ASN A 621 -24.90 -33.50 -27.68
N LYS A 622 -24.71 -33.76 -26.38
CA LYS A 622 -25.83 -33.94 -25.42
C LYS A 622 -26.77 -32.74 -25.39
N TYR A 623 -26.24 -31.53 -25.60
CA TYR A 623 -27.01 -30.30 -25.61
C TYR A 623 -27.64 -29.97 -26.97
N ARG A 624 -27.27 -30.71 -28.03
CA ARG A 624 -27.66 -30.39 -29.41
C ARG A 624 -29.17 -30.34 -29.59
N VAL A 625 -29.90 -31.31 -29.04
CA VAL A 625 -31.36 -31.40 -29.17
C VAL A 625 -32.03 -30.19 -28.52
N GLU A 626 -31.61 -29.82 -27.31
CA GLU A 626 -32.16 -28.67 -26.58
C GLU A 626 -31.85 -27.34 -27.30
N ILE A 627 -30.64 -27.18 -27.85
CA ILE A 627 -30.24 -25.97 -28.60
C ILE A 627 -31.04 -25.83 -29.90
N LEU A 628 -31.28 -26.94 -30.62
CA LEU A 628 -32.00 -26.92 -31.90
C LEU A 628 -33.52 -26.79 -31.72
N ASP A 629 -34.08 -27.12 -30.56
CA ASP A 629 -35.51 -26.96 -30.28
C ASP A 629 -35.92 -25.49 -30.35
N LYS A 630 -36.84 -25.17 -31.26
CA LYS A 630 -37.37 -23.82 -31.49
C LYS A 630 -38.03 -23.22 -30.26
N ASN A 631 -38.52 -24.05 -29.33
CA ASN A 631 -39.16 -23.58 -28.10
C ASN A 631 -38.16 -23.20 -27.00
N THR A 632 -36.87 -23.55 -27.15
CA THR A 632 -35.84 -23.19 -26.17
C THR A 632 -35.57 -21.69 -26.22
N TYR A 633 -35.79 -21.02 -25.09
CA TYR A 633 -35.52 -19.59 -24.92
C TYR A 633 -34.04 -19.28 -25.15
N ILE A 634 -33.76 -18.15 -25.81
CA ILE A 634 -32.38 -17.76 -26.14
C ILE A 634 -31.47 -17.65 -24.91
N ASN A 635 -31.99 -17.21 -23.77
CA ASN A 635 -31.22 -17.12 -22.52
C ASN A 635 -30.80 -18.50 -22.00
N ARG A 636 -31.62 -19.54 -22.23
CA ARG A 636 -31.24 -20.93 -21.92
C ARG A 636 -30.15 -21.43 -22.87
N ILE A 637 -30.20 -21.06 -24.14
CA ILE A 637 -29.14 -21.38 -25.11
C ILE A 637 -27.82 -20.72 -24.71
N LYS A 638 -27.85 -19.45 -24.30
CA LYS A 638 -26.67 -18.72 -23.77
C LYS A 638 -26.12 -19.40 -22.52
N ASP A 639 -26.99 -19.76 -21.58
CA ASP A 639 -26.62 -20.47 -20.35
C ASP A 639 -25.90 -21.79 -20.66
N ILE A 640 -26.46 -22.63 -21.55
CA ILE A 640 -25.81 -23.86 -22.01
C ILE A 640 -24.43 -23.57 -22.60
N PHE A 641 -24.33 -22.57 -23.49
CA PHE A 641 -23.07 -22.26 -24.13
C PHE A 641 -22.01 -21.80 -23.12
N PHE A 642 -22.29 -20.76 -22.34
CA PHE A 642 -21.33 -20.18 -21.41
C PHE A 642 -21.01 -21.10 -20.22
N ASN A 643 -21.99 -21.79 -19.65
CA ASN A 643 -21.80 -22.56 -18.41
C ASN A 643 -21.49 -24.05 -18.65
N ASN A 644 -21.99 -24.65 -19.73
CA ASN A 644 -21.80 -26.08 -19.98
C ASN A 644 -20.79 -26.40 -21.09
N ILE A 645 -20.72 -25.58 -22.15
CA ILE A 645 -19.85 -25.86 -23.31
C ILE A 645 -18.46 -25.24 -23.11
N ILE A 646 -18.37 -23.92 -22.97
CA ILE A 646 -17.06 -23.24 -22.83
C ILE A 646 -16.65 -23.08 -21.36
N THR A 647 -17.60 -23.20 -20.43
CA THR A 647 -17.39 -22.99 -18.98
C THR A 647 -16.67 -21.68 -18.67
N TYR A 648 -17.16 -20.60 -19.29
CA TYR A 648 -16.60 -19.27 -19.19
C TYR A 648 -16.66 -18.76 -17.75
N ASN A 649 -15.52 -18.35 -17.21
CA ASN A 649 -15.44 -17.73 -15.90
C ASN A 649 -15.38 -16.21 -16.05
N SER A 650 -16.53 -15.54 -15.88
CA SER A 650 -16.64 -14.08 -16.04
C SER A 650 -15.68 -13.31 -15.14
N ASN A 651 -15.35 -13.87 -13.97
CA ASN A 651 -14.48 -13.24 -12.99
C ASN A 651 -13.11 -12.84 -13.57
N TYR A 652 -12.61 -13.52 -14.61
CA TYR A 652 -11.33 -13.13 -15.23
C TYR A 652 -11.43 -11.78 -15.94
N PHE A 653 -12.51 -11.52 -16.68
CA PHE A 653 -12.74 -10.21 -17.30
C PHE A 653 -13.18 -9.17 -16.28
N ASP A 654 -14.03 -9.55 -15.31
CA ASP A 654 -14.42 -8.66 -14.23
C ASP A 654 -13.19 -8.12 -13.47
N SER A 655 -12.13 -8.95 -13.31
CA SER A 655 -10.89 -8.56 -12.64
C SER A 655 -10.08 -7.49 -13.38
N ILE A 656 -10.16 -7.41 -14.71
CA ILE A 656 -9.40 -6.45 -15.53
C ILE A 656 -10.23 -5.20 -15.90
N GLY A 657 -11.53 -5.23 -15.61
CA GLY A 657 -12.46 -4.16 -15.94
C GLY A 657 -13.00 -4.27 -17.37
N ASN A 658 -13.50 -3.16 -17.90
CA ASN A 658 -14.09 -3.11 -19.24
C ASN A 658 -13.03 -2.79 -20.32
N ILE A 659 -13.44 -2.88 -21.58
CA ILE A 659 -12.57 -2.61 -22.74
C ILE A 659 -11.99 -1.18 -22.71
N SER A 660 -12.72 -0.21 -22.17
CA SER A 660 -12.23 1.18 -22.08
C SER A 660 -10.93 1.28 -21.26
N LEU A 661 -10.78 0.46 -20.22
CA LEU A 661 -9.57 0.42 -19.38
C LEU A 661 -8.39 -0.24 -20.11
N LEU A 662 -8.63 -1.31 -20.87
CA LEU A 662 -7.59 -1.91 -21.72
C LEU A 662 -7.11 -0.95 -22.82
N LYS A 663 -8.02 -0.10 -23.35
CA LYS A 663 -7.64 0.93 -24.33
C LYS A 663 -6.80 2.06 -23.72
N ILE A 664 -7.02 2.39 -22.45
CA ILE A 664 -6.12 3.29 -21.71
C ILE A 664 -4.73 2.65 -21.57
N LEU A 665 -4.65 1.36 -21.24
CA LEU A 665 -3.38 0.62 -21.19
C LEU A 665 -2.65 0.61 -22.55
N GLN A 666 -3.38 0.39 -23.64
CA GLN A 666 -2.82 0.45 -25.00
C GLN A 666 -2.29 1.84 -25.33
N LYS A 667 -3.03 2.89 -25.00
CA LYS A 667 -2.59 4.27 -25.21
C LYS A 667 -1.29 4.55 -24.47
N ASP A 668 -1.19 4.12 -23.21
CA ASP A 668 0.02 4.30 -22.40
C ASP A 668 1.22 3.50 -22.92
N ASN A 669 0.99 2.48 -23.76
CA ASN A 669 2.00 1.57 -24.29
C ASN A 669 2.00 1.51 -25.84
N ILE A 670 1.61 2.59 -26.51
CA ILE A 670 1.32 2.57 -27.96
C ILE A 670 2.51 2.15 -28.83
N ASP A 671 3.74 2.45 -28.37
CA ASP A 671 4.98 2.10 -29.06
C ASP A 671 5.42 0.64 -28.84
N ASN A 672 4.82 -0.07 -27.87
CA ASN A 672 5.12 -1.46 -27.59
C ASN A 672 4.18 -2.40 -28.35
N LYS A 673 4.64 -2.92 -29.49
CA LYS A 673 3.84 -3.79 -30.37
C LYS A 673 3.39 -5.10 -29.71
N GLU A 674 4.16 -5.63 -28.76
CA GLU A 674 3.85 -6.87 -28.05
C GLU A 674 2.66 -6.68 -27.09
N ILE A 675 2.71 -5.64 -26.26
CA ILE A 675 1.61 -5.25 -25.37
C ILE A 675 0.37 -4.89 -26.20
N PHE A 676 0.54 -4.10 -27.27
CA PHE A 676 -0.56 -3.68 -28.13
C PHE A 676 -1.31 -4.88 -28.71
N TYR A 677 -0.58 -5.83 -29.31
CA TYR A 677 -1.16 -7.03 -29.92
C TYR A 677 -1.88 -7.90 -28.89
N LEU A 678 -1.25 -8.20 -27.76
CA LEU A 678 -1.87 -9.02 -26.72
C LEU A 678 -3.12 -8.35 -26.12
N THR A 679 -3.11 -7.02 -26.00
CA THR A 679 -4.29 -6.27 -25.55
C THR A 679 -5.40 -6.30 -26.60
N GLU A 680 -5.08 -6.15 -27.88
CA GLU A 680 -6.07 -6.27 -28.97
C GLU A 680 -6.69 -7.65 -29.04
N GLU A 681 -5.92 -8.71 -28.80
CA GLU A 681 -6.39 -10.09 -28.74
C GLU A 681 -7.41 -10.27 -27.60
N ILE A 682 -7.08 -9.80 -26.38
CA ILE A 682 -7.98 -9.84 -25.22
C ILE A 682 -9.25 -9.01 -25.48
N ILE A 683 -9.13 -7.80 -26.04
CA ILE A 683 -10.28 -6.97 -26.42
C ILE A 683 -11.17 -7.71 -27.43
N THR A 684 -10.58 -8.38 -28.43
CA THR A 684 -11.33 -9.16 -29.42
C THR A 684 -12.11 -10.31 -28.76
N SER A 685 -11.49 -11.03 -27.82
CA SER A 685 -12.17 -12.05 -27.02
C SER A 685 -13.33 -11.47 -26.19
N MET A 686 -13.13 -10.33 -25.54
CA MET A 686 -14.19 -9.63 -24.80
C MET A 686 -15.34 -9.19 -25.71
N ASP A 687 -15.04 -8.69 -26.91
CA ASP A 687 -16.04 -8.27 -27.89
C ASP A 687 -16.92 -9.42 -28.36
N ILE A 688 -16.33 -10.59 -28.61
CA ILE A 688 -17.07 -11.80 -28.98
C ILE A 688 -18.01 -12.20 -27.85
N ILE A 689 -17.52 -12.25 -26.60
CA ILE A 689 -18.35 -12.60 -25.45
C ILE A 689 -19.49 -11.61 -25.28
N ASN A 690 -19.20 -10.30 -25.33
CA ASN A 690 -20.20 -9.26 -25.21
C ASN A 690 -21.30 -9.40 -26.27
N LYS A 691 -20.94 -9.69 -27.52
CA LYS A 691 -21.91 -9.88 -28.61
C LYS A 691 -22.72 -11.17 -28.48
N LEU A 692 -22.10 -12.28 -28.10
CA LEU A 692 -22.81 -13.53 -27.84
C LEU A 692 -23.74 -13.42 -26.62
N ALA A 693 -23.35 -12.65 -25.61
CA ALA A 693 -24.16 -12.40 -24.42
C ALA A 693 -25.34 -11.45 -24.71
N THR A 694 -25.15 -10.43 -25.54
CA THR A 694 -26.16 -9.39 -25.82
C THR A 694 -27.07 -9.70 -27.01
N THR A 695 -26.66 -10.54 -27.96
CA THR A 695 -27.48 -10.86 -29.14
C THR A 695 -28.85 -11.41 -28.74
N ASN A 696 -29.88 -10.98 -29.46
CA ASN A 696 -31.22 -11.55 -29.41
C ASN A 696 -31.59 -12.27 -30.71
N ASP A 697 -30.63 -12.42 -31.64
CA ASP A 697 -30.79 -13.25 -32.82
C ASP A 697 -30.55 -14.73 -32.48
N ARG A 698 -31.64 -15.45 -32.18
CA ARG A 698 -31.60 -16.87 -31.83
C ARG A 698 -30.96 -17.71 -32.93
N ASP A 699 -31.31 -17.47 -34.20
CA ASP A 699 -30.90 -18.36 -35.29
C ASP A 699 -29.41 -18.25 -35.55
N GLU A 700 -28.85 -17.04 -35.52
CA GLU A 700 -27.42 -16.85 -35.70
C GLU A 700 -26.61 -17.36 -34.49
N LEU A 701 -27.12 -17.16 -33.27
CA LEU A 701 -26.51 -17.73 -32.06
C LEU A 701 -26.44 -19.26 -32.14
N VAL A 702 -27.54 -19.91 -32.53
CA VAL A 702 -27.58 -21.38 -32.70
C VAL A 702 -26.58 -21.84 -33.74
N LYS A 703 -26.47 -21.17 -34.90
CA LYS A 703 -25.48 -21.55 -35.93
C LYS A 703 -24.05 -21.50 -35.40
N ILE A 704 -23.68 -20.44 -34.67
CA ILE A 704 -22.34 -20.30 -34.10
C ILE A 704 -22.07 -21.43 -33.09
N ILE A 705 -23.00 -21.67 -32.16
CA ILE A 705 -22.85 -22.72 -31.14
C ILE A 705 -22.72 -24.10 -31.80
N ILE A 706 -23.55 -24.42 -32.79
CA ILE A 706 -23.50 -25.70 -33.49
C ILE A 706 -22.18 -25.85 -34.24
N SER A 707 -21.68 -24.81 -34.93
CA SER A 707 -20.36 -24.84 -35.58
C SER A 707 -19.24 -25.15 -34.59
N TYR A 708 -19.32 -24.61 -33.36
CA TYR A 708 -18.35 -24.87 -32.30
C TYR A 708 -18.44 -26.31 -31.76
N ILE A 709 -19.66 -26.83 -31.58
CA ILE A 709 -19.91 -28.23 -31.18
C ILE A 709 -19.34 -29.18 -32.23
N ASP A 710 -19.59 -28.91 -33.51
CA ASP A 710 -19.16 -29.73 -34.65
C ASP A 710 -17.65 -29.65 -34.88
N GLY A 711 -16.97 -28.66 -34.28
CA GLY A 711 -15.52 -28.47 -34.35
C GLY A 711 -15.07 -27.82 -35.66
N GLU A 712 -15.93 -27.01 -36.27
CA GLU A 712 -15.61 -26.27 -37.48
C GLU A 712 -14.53 -25.22 -37.20
N ASP A 713 -13.54 -25.15 -38.10
CA ASP A 713 -12.45 -24.18 -38.00
C ASP A 713 -12.87 -22.80 -38.54
N THR A 714 -13.67 -22.07 -37.75
CA THR A 714 -14.11 -20.71 -38.06
C THR A 714 -13.33 -19.67 -37.25
N PRO A 715 -13.20 -18.42 -37.72
CA PRO A 715 -12.49 -17.39 -36.96
C PRO A 715 -13.11 -17.11 -35.57
N VAL A 716 -14.43 -17.27 -35.44
CA VAL A 716 -15.14 -17.17 -34.16
C VAL A 716 -14.77 -18.34 -33.24
N ASN A 717 -14.70 -19.57 -33.77
CA ASN A 717 -14.37 -20.75 -32.97
C ASN A 717 -12.92 -20.75 -32.49
N ARG A 718 -11.96 -20.30 -33.31
CA ARG A 718 -10.56 -20.10 -32.89
C ARG A 718 -10.47 -19.15 -31.70
N MET A 719 -11.15 -18.01 -31.78
CA MET A 719 -11.21 -17.05 -30.68
C MET A 719 -11.95 -17.57 -29.45
N ILE A 720 -12.99 -18.40 -29.62
CA ILE A 720 -13.64 -19.07 -28.49
C ILE A 720 -12.67 -20.02 -27.77
N ASN A 721 -11.80 -20.71 -28.51
CA ASN A 721 -10.74 -21.52 -27.91
C ASN A 721 -9.71 -20.67 -27.16
N ASP A 722 -9.36 -19.47 -27.67
CA ASP A 722 -8.47 -18.55 -26.98
C ASP A 722 -9.01 -18.09 -25.62
N ILE A 723 -10.34 -17.97 -25.47
CA ILE A 723 -11.00 -17.61 -24.21
C ILE A 723 -10.70 -18.64 -23.11
N ILE A 724 -10.49 -19.92 -23.44
CA ILE A 724 -10.20 -20.97 -22.45
C ILE A 724 -8.87 -20.68 -21.73
N ASN A 725 -7.90 -20.10 -22.42
CA ASN A 725 -6.57 -19.78 -21.88
C ASN A 725 -6.42 -18.31 -21.47
N ILE A 726 -7.53 -17.56 -21.40
CA ILE A 726 -7.52 -16.11 -21.22
C ILE A 726 -6.83 -15.64 -19.92
N LYS A 727 -6.90 -16.45 -18.85
CA LYS A 727 -6.23 -16.16 -17.58
C LYS A 727 -4.72 -16.01 -17.75
N SER A 728 -4.09 -16.87 -18.55
CA SER A 728 -2.64 -16.80 -18.80
C SER A 728 -2.29 -15.57 -19.63
N LYS A 729 -3.08 -15.29 -20.68
CA LYS A 729 -2.92 -14.09 -21.54
C LYS A 729 -3.02 -12.79 -20.73
N ILE A 730 -4.02 -12.69 -19.85
CA ILE A 730 -4.20 -11.54 -18.95
C ILE A 730 -3.00 -11.36 -18.01
N ARG A 731 -2.54 -12.43 -17.36
CA ARG A 731 -1.35 -12.38 -16.49
C ARG A 731 -0.13 -11.88 -17.28
N ARG A 732 0.09 -12.45 -18.47
CA ARG A 732 1.22 -12.08 -19.33
C ARG A 732 1.15 -10.62 -19.77
N LEU A 733 -0.03 -10.09 -20.08
CA LEU A 733 -0.20 -8.68 -20.44
C LEU A 733 0.34 -7.74 -19.35
N TYR A 734 -0.07 -7.93 -18.10
CA TYR A 734 0.38 -7.06 -17.01
C TYR A 734 1.82 -7.33 -16.56
N GLU A 735 2.33 -8.53 -16.77
CA GLU A 735 3.75 -8.84 -16.64
C GLU A 735 4.58 -8.05 -17.64
N LEU A 736 4.20 -8.06 -18.93
CA LEU A 736 4.89 -7.29 -19.97
C LEU A 736 4.80 -5.78 -19.74
N ASP A 737 3.62 -5.27 -19.37
CA ASP A 737 3.43 -3.87 -18.98
C ASP A 737 4.38 -3.47 -17.84
N SER A 738 4.50 -4.32 -16.82
CA SER A 738 5.45 -4.09 -15.73
C SER A 738 6.90 -4.12 -16.22
N MET A 739 7.30 -5.15 -16.96
CA MET A 739 8.68 -5.34 -17.42
C MET A 739 9.18 -4.18 -18.29
N TYR A 740 8.36 -3.71 -19.23
CA TYR A 740 8.79 -2.71 -20.21
C TYR A 740 8.66 -1.27 -19.74
N ASN A 741 7.86 -0.99 -18.72
CA ASN A 741 7.72 0.37 -18.18
C ASN A 741 8.68 0.69 -17.03
N LEU A 742 9.24 -0.31 -16.34
CA LEU A 742 10.16 -0.07 -15.24
C LEU A 742 11.42 0.69 -15.70
N THR A 743 11.78 1.72 -14.93
CA THR A 743 12.93 2.57 -15.20
C THR A 743 14.19 1.96 -14.59
N THR A 744 15.04 1.37 -15.42
CA THR A 744 16.29 0.77 -14.93
C THR A 744 17.29 1.82 -14.47
N LEU A 745 18.00 1.57 -13.37
CA LEU A 745 19.07 2.48 -12.95
C LEU A 745 20.21 2.55 -13.97
N GLU A 746 20.43 1.50 -14.76
CA GLU A 746 21.38 1.54 -15.87
C GLU A 746 21.01 2.59 -16.91
N SER A 747 19.72 2.70 -17.27
CA SER A 747 19.24 3.77 -18.16
C SER A 747 19.35 5.14 -17.48
N ALA A 748 19.07 5.22 -16.19
CA ALA A 748 19.15 6.46 -15.41
C ALA A 748 20.56 7.06 -15.37
N ARG A 749 21.61 6.24 -15.25
CA ARG A 749 23.01 6.72 -15.27
C ARG A 749 23.39 7.45 -16.56
N LYS A 750 22.67 7.20 -17.66
CA LYS A 750 22.90 7.83 -18.97
C LYS A 750 22.21 9.20 -19.08
N VAL A 751 21.34 9.56 -18.14
CA VAL A 751 20.57 10.82 -18.14
C VAL A 751 21.42 11.96 -17.55
N PRO A 752 21.63 13.07 -18.28
CA PRO A 752 22.33 14.24 -17.74
C PRO A 752 21.62 14.84 -16.53
N GLY A 753 22.38 15.16 -15.47
CA GLY A 753 21.83 15.79 -14.26
C GLY A 753 20.95 14.87 -13.41
N ILE A 754 21.08 13.54 -13.57
CA ILE A 754 20.31 12.57 -12.77
C ILE A 754 20.76 12.49 -11.31
N TYR A 755 21.99 12.87 -11.02
CA TYR A 755 22.59 12.68 -9.69
C TYR A 755 22.39 13.90 -8.78
N ASN A 756 22.01 13.64 -7.53
CA ASN A 756 21.99 14.66 -6.48
C ASN A 756 23.38 14.76 -5.81
N LYS A 757 24.19 15.73 -6.24
CA LYS A 757 25.58 15.88 -5.77
C LYS A 757 25.69 16.14 -4.27
N GLU A 758 24.78 16.92 -3.70
CA GLU A 758 24.77 17.25 -2.27
C GLU A 758 24.61 15.98 -1.42
N TYR A 759 23.66 15.11 -1.77
CA TYR A 759 23.42 13.88 -1.02
C TYR A 759 24.54 12.86 -1.23
N MET A 760 25.16 12.82 -2.40
CA MET A 760 26.35 11.98 -2.64
C MET A 760 27.52 12.41 -1.76
N GLU A 761 27.76 13.72 -1.60
CA GLU A 761 28.79 14.25 -0.71
C GLU A 761 28.50 13.95 0.77
N LEU A 762 27.23 14.03 1.17
CA LEU A 762 26.78 13.80 2.55
C LEU A 762 26.84 12.31 2.96
N TYR A 763 26.38 11.40 2.10
CA TYR A 763 26.15 10.00 2.48
C TYR A 763 27.11 9.00 1.84
N GLY A 764 27.84 9.43 0.80
CA GLY A 764 28.63 8.56 -0.07
C GLY A 764 27.74 7.83 -1.10
N GLY A 765 28.37 7.13 -2.05
CA GLY A 765 27.67 6.33 -3.07
C GLY A 765 26.86 7.13 -4.10
N GLU A 766 26.12 6.43 -4.94
CA GLU A 766 25.24 7.04 -5.95
C GLU A 766 23.90 7.48 -5.34
N VAL A 767 23.44 8.68 -5.72
CA VAL A 767 22.13 9.21 -5.35
C VAL A 767 21.42 9.72 -6.60
N PHE A 768 20.36 9.03 -7.02
CA PHE A 768 19.53 9.40 -8.16
C PHE A 768 18.42 10.35 -7.72
N ASP A 769 18.16 11.40 -8.50
CA ASP A 769 17.07 12.33 -8.29
C ASP A 769 16.01 12.15 -9.38
N PHE A 770 14.90 11.50 -9.04
CA PHE A 770 13.77 11.28 -9.92
C PHE A 770 12.60 12.23 -9.63
N SER A 771 12.76 13.19 -8.71
CA SER A 771 11.68 14.02 -8.19
C SER A 771 10.91 14.84 -9.23
N ASP A 772 11.52 15.11 -10.40
CA ASP A 772 10.95 15.85 -11.52
C ASP A 772 10.92 15.06 -12.85
N LYS A 773 11.12 13.73 -12.82
CA LYS A 773 11.32 12.89 -14.02
C LYS A 773 10.22 11.86 -14.18
N ASN A 774 10.02 11.35 -15.40
CA ASN A 774 8.97 10.38 -15.72
C ASN A 774 9.29 8.92 -15.33
N TYR A 775 9.84 8.69 -14.14
CA TYR A 775 10.26 7.36 -13.68
C TYR A 775 9.08 6.43 -13.36
N VAL A 776 9.33 5.12 -13.38
CA VAL A 776 8.42 4.05 -12.94
C VAL A 776 9.24 2.98 -12.21
N LEU A 777 8.84 2.59 -11.00
CA LEU A 777 9.53 1.59 -10.17
C LEU A 777 8.51 0.74 -9.40
N TYR A 778 8.95 -0.42 -8.93
CA TYR A 778 8.30 -1.11 -7.82
C TYR A 778 8.96 -0.74 -6.49
N ALA A 779 8.16 -0.63 -5.44
CA ALA A 779 8.63 -0.35 -4.09
C ALA A 779 8.20 -1.46 -3.12
N HIS A 780 9.13 -1.91 -2.29
CA HIS A 780 8.86 -2.85 -1.22
C HIS A 780 9.16 -2.19 0.13
N VAL A 781 8.18 -2.21 1.02
CA VAL A 781 8.32 -1.67 2.37
C VAL A 781 8.80 -2.78 3.28
N VAL A 782 10.01 -2.64 3.82
CA VAL A 782 10.66 -3.71 4.60
C VAL A 782 9.94 -3.86 5.95
N SER A 783 9.49 -5.08 6.25
CA SER A 783 8.87 -5.42 7.53
C SER A 783 9.92 -5.82 8.58
N SER A 784 9.62 -5.60 9.87
CA SER A 784 10.48 -6.03 10.99
C SER A 784 10.66 -7.54 11.11
N ARG A 785 9.88 -8.32 10.36
CA ARG A 785 9.96 -9.80 10.31
C ARG A 785 10.82 -10.31 9.16
N GLU A 786 11.26 -9.42 8.26
CA GLU A 786 12.01 -9.81 7.08
C GLU A 786 13.51 -9.66 7.31
N ASN A 787 14.26 -10.59 6.75
CA ASN A 787 15.71 -10.50 6.72
C ASN A 787 16.13 -9.69 5.49
N ILE A 788 16.82 -8.57 5.72
CA ILE A 788 17.33 -7.70 4.66
C ILE A 788 18.32 -8.41 3.73
N GLU A 789 19.14 -9.32 4.26
CA GLU A 789 20.11 -10.06 3.46
C GLU A 789 19.43 -11.00 2.47
N ASP A 790 18.32 -11.62 2.88
CA ASP A 790 17.50 -12.44 1.97
C ASP A 790 16.82 -11.58 0.90
N LEU A 791 16.41 -10.35 1.23
CA LEU A 791 15.79 -9.43 0.27
C LEU A 791 16.80 -8.94 -0.77
N VAL A 792 17.98 -8.50 -0.32
CA VAL A 792 19.06 -7.98 -1.18
C VAL A 792 19.59 -9.06 -2.13
N ASN A 793 19.68 -10.31 -1.66
CA ASN A 793 20.16 -11.42 -2.48
C ASN A 793 19.06 -12.09 -3.32
N GLY A 794 17.80 -11.70 -3.16
CA GLY A 794 16.66 -12.32 -3.85
C GLY A 794 16.41 -13.77 -3.44
N TYR A 795 16.78 -14.13 -2.21
CA TYR A 795 16.55 -15.46 -1.69
C TYR A 795 15.09 -15.66 -1.31
N SER A 796 14.56 -16.83 -1.67
CA SER A 796 13.22 -17.27 -1.35
C SER A 796 13.29 -18.54 -0.51
N SER A 797 12.27 -18.74 0.32
CA SER A 797 12.08 -19.97 1.10
C SER A 797 10.59 -20.31 1.11
N GLY A 798 10.22 -21.51 1.55
CA GLY A 798 8.81 -21.86 1.69
C GLY A 798 7.98 -20.97 2.62
N ASN A 799 8.60 -20.15 3.47
CA ASN A 799 7.88 -19.12 4.27
C ASN A 799 7.80 -17.75 3.56
N SER A 800 8.53 -17.55 2.47
CA SER A 800 8.74 -16.27 1.79
C SER A 800 8.74 -16.41 0.25
N ASN A 801 7.94 -17.33 -0.29
CA ASN A 801 7.83 -17.59 -1.75
C ASN A 801 7.37 -16.37 -2.55
N PHE A 802 6.68 -15.44 -1.90
CA PHE A 802 6.01 -14.32 -2.52
C PHE A 802 6.56 -13.00 -1.98
N ILE A 803 6.52 -11.98 -2.82
CA ILE A 803 6.80 -10.60 -2.45
C ILE A 803 5.72 -9.69 -2.99
N SER A 804 5.30 -8.73 -2.18
CA SER A 804 4.31 -7.73 -2.55
C SER A 804 5.00 -6.39 -2.77
N PHE A 805 4.71 -5.77 -3.91
CA PHE A 805 5.22 -4.45 -4.27
C PHE A 805 4.09 -3.42 -4.33
N SER A 806 4.43 -2.19 -3.96
CA SER A 806 3.69 -0.98 -4.31
C SER A 806 4.21 -0.45 -5.64
N PRO A 807 3.37 -0.33 -6.68
CA PRO A 807 3.71 0.37 -7.91
C PRO A 807 3.90 1.87 -7.62
N ILE A 808 5.02 2.45 -8.07
CA ILE A 808 5.29 3.88 -7.94
C ILE A 808 5.76 4.48 -9.27
N SER A 809 5.35 5.71 -9.56
CA SER A 809 5.78 6.42 -10.76
C SER A 809 5.64 7.92 -10.62
N TYR A 810 6.00 8.64 -11.68
CA TYR A 810 5.69 10.07 -11.84
C TYR A 810 4.18 10.39 -11.79
N ARG A 811 3.27 9.43 -12.04
CA ARG A 811 1.82 9.62 -11.91
C ARG A 811 1.31 9.52 -10.48
N GLY A 812 2.08 8.91 -9.59
CA GLY A 812 1.72 8.75 -8.19
C GLY A 812 2.61 7.73 -7.48
N GLN A 813 2.69 7.87 -6.16
CA GLN A 813 3.37 6.89 -5.31
C GLN A 813 2.66 6.81 -3.96
N LYS A 814 2.26 5.59 -3.62
CA LYS A 814 1.64 5.26 -2.34
C LYS A 814 2.20 3.93 -1.87
N TYR A 815 2.59 3.84 -0.60
CA TYR A 815 3.29 2.68 -0.07
C TYR A 815 2.41 1.87 0.87
N TYR A 816 2.68 0.57 0.97
CA TYR A 816 2.17 -0.27 2.04
C TYR A 816 2.65 0.19 3.41
N TYR A 817 1.74 0.41 4.35
CA TYR A 817 2.03 0.75 5.75
C TYR A 817 2.76 2.09 5.93
N ASP A 818 2.07 3.08 6.50
CA ASP A 818 2.63 4.41 6.76
C ASP A 818 3.65 4.46 7.91
N TYR A 819 4.05 3.31 8.47
CA TYR A 819 4.84 3.18 9.71
C TYR A 819 6.24 2.56 9.54
N CYS A 820 6.68 2.22 8.32
CA CYS A 820 8.00 1.60 8.11
C CYS A 820 9.05 2.58 7.59
N ASP A 821 10.28 2.39 8.08
CA ASP A 821 11.39 3.34 7.95
C ASP A 821 12.25 3.16 6.69
N CYS A 822 12.29 1.96 6.09
CA CYS A 822 13.10 1.64 4.89
C CYS A 822 12.24 1.11 3.73
N ILE A 823 12.43 1.67 2.54
CA ILE A 823 11.71 1.30 1.32
C ILE A 823 12.72 0.93 0.23
N LEU A 824 12.66 -0.31 -0.24
CA LEU A 824 13.50 -0.81 -1.32
C LEU A 824 12.85 -0.58 -2.68
N ALA A 825 13.63 -0.11 -3.66
CA ALA A 825 13.20 0.03 -5.05
C ALA A 825 13.57 -1.22 -5.86
N TYR A 826 12.73 -1.59 -6.81
CA TYR A 826 12.95 -2.64 -7.80
C TYR A 826 12.68 -2.05 -9.18
N ASP A 827 13.63 -2.21 -10.09
CA ASP A 827 13.57 -1.69 -11.45
C ASP A 827 13.47 -2.80 -12.51
N THR A 828 13.41 -4.06 -12.07
CA THR A 828 13.37 -5.24 -12.93
C THR A 828 12.47 -6.31 -12.31
N ILE A 829 11.73 -7.01 -13.15
CA ILE A 829 11.06 -8.28 -12.82
C ILE A 829 11.42 -9.31 -13.89
N TYR A 830 11.39 -10.60 -13.56
CA TYR A 830 11.74 -11.67 -14.51
C TYR A 830 10.50 -12.28 -15.15
N ASP A 831 10.68 -12.91 -16.31
CA ASP A 831 9.61 -13.69 -16.94
C ASP A 831 9.03 -14.71 -15.95
N ASN A 832 7.70 -14.80 -15.95
CA ASN A 832 6.89 -15.65 -15.06
C ASN A 832 6.99 -15.37 -13.56
N SER A 833 7.66 -14.28 -13.13
CA SER A 833 7.63 -13.85 -11.73
C SER A 833 6.33 -13.13 -11.36
N PHE A 834 5.64 -12.50 -12.33
CA PHE A 834 4.41 -11.76 -12.07
C PHE A 834 3.22 -12.71 -11.88
N ILE A 835 2.49 -12.52 -10.78
CA ILE A 835 1.29 -13.30 -10.46
C ILE A 835 0.03 -12.49 -10.74
N CYS A 836 -0.09 -11.32 -10.14
CA CYS A 836 -1.20 -10.39 -10.38
C CYS A 836 -0.93 -8.99 -9.80
N SER A 837 -1.67 -8.00 -10.30
CA SER A 837 -1.75 -6.65 -9.72
C SER A 837 -3.17 -6.33 -9.22
N SER A 838 -3.32 -5.24 -8.47
CA SER A 838 -4.61 -4.72 -8.04
C SER A 838 -4.54 -3.24 -7.69
N LEU A 839 -5.62 -2.49 -7.97
CA LEU A 839 -5.80 -1.10 -7.51
C LEU A 839 -5.90 -0.95 -5.99
N SER A 840 -6.00 -2.05 -5.26
CA SER A 840 -6.17 -2.09 -3.81
C SER A 840 -5.31 -3.16 -3.17
N ASN A 841 -5.11 -3.05 -1.86
CA ASN A 841 -4.40 -4.04 -1.07
C ASN A 841 -5.19 -5.35 -1.10
N MET A 842 -4.58 -6.43 -1.55
CA MET A 842 -5.19 -7.74 -1.68
C MET A 842 -5.10 -8.55 -0.37
N GLY A 843 -4.33 -8.07 0.62
CA GLY A 843 -4.10 -8.79 1.87
C GLY A 843 -3.44 -10.14 1.62
N SER A 844 -2.56 -10.20 0.61
CA SER A 844 -2.01 -11.43 0.03
C SER A 844 -1.49 -12.40 1.10
N ASN A 845 -0.74 -11.88 2.08
CA ASN A 845 -0.18 -12.59 3.24
C ASN A 845 -1.18 -13.38 4.09
N HIS A 846 -2.48 -13.05 4.04
CA HIS A 846 -3.50 -13.69 4.87
C HIS A 846 -4.58 -14.40 4.06
N CYS A 847 -4.84 -13.96 2.84
CA CYS A 847 -6.03 -14.38 2.10
C CYS A 847 -5.73 -15.14 0.80
N MET A 848 -4.48 -15.12 0.32
CA MET A 848 -4.15 -15.60 -1.02
C MET A 848 -3.00 -16.59 -1.08
N VAL A 849 -1.98 -16.42 -0.23
CA VAL A 849 -0.76 -17.24 -0.32
C VAL A 849 -0.69 -18.26 0.80
N GLU A 850 -0.15 -19.43 0.48
CA GLU A 850 0.15 -20.48 1.45
C GLU A 850 1.65 -20.75 1.52
N LYS A 851 2.11 -21.19 2.70
CA LYS A 851 3.51 -21.57 2.91
C LYS A 851 3.82 -22.86 2.16
N ASN A 852 5.04 -22.94 1.64
CA ASN A 852 5.55 -24.06 0.87
C ASN A 852 4.68 -24.38 -0.37
N SER A 853 4.08 -23.36 -0.98
CA SER A 853 3.20 -23.48 -2.13
C SER A 853 3.55 -22.45 -3.19
N ALA A 854 3.44 -22.84 -4.47
CA ALA A 854 3.40 -21.90 -5.59
C ALA A 854 1.96 -21.44 -5.92
N VAL A 855 0.95 -22.10 -5.36
CA VAL A 855 -0.46 -21.83 -5.63
C VAL A 855 -0.92 -20.58 -4.89
N VAL A 856 -1.60 -19.69 -5.61
CA VAL A 856 -2.20 -18.48 -5.06
C VAL A 856 -3.70 -18.51 -5.31
N ALA A 857 -4.50 -18.29 -4.27
CA ALA A 857 -5.96 -18.25 -4.41
C ALA A 857 -6.40 -17.11 -5.33
N ASP A 858 -7.35 -17.39 -6.24
CA ASP A 858 -8.00 -16.38 -7.09
C ASP A 858 -9.08 -15.63 -6.30
N LYS A 859 -8.66 -14.68 -5.46
CA LYS A 859 -9.57 -13.81 -4.70
C LYS A 859 -9.10 -12.36 -4.73
N TYR A 860 -10.05 -11.42 -4.76
CA TYR A 860 -9.85 -9.98 -4.53
C TYR A 860 -8.81 -9.28 -5.43
N ARG A 861 -8.94 -9.40 -6.76
CA ARG A 861 -7.99 -8.77 -7.72
C ARG A 861 -8.71 -7.82 -8.67
N ASN A 862 -8.25 -6.58 -8.75
CA ASN A 862 -8.64 -5.58 -9.75
C ASN A 862 -7.41 -5.20 -10.58
N GLN A 863 -6.95 -6.12 -11.44
CA GLN A 863 -5.70 -6.02 -12.19
C GLN A 863 -5.69 -4.81 -13.11
N ARG A 864 -4.64 -4.00 -13.04
CA ARG A 864 -4.42 -2.82 -13.87
C ARG A 864 -2.93 -2.66 -14.17
N GLY A 865 -2.62 -1.81 -15.16
CA GLY A 865 -1.25 -1.49 -15.53
C GLY A 865 -0.49 -0.76 -14.42
N ILE A 866 0.84 -0.79 -14.50
CA ILE A 866 1.74 -0.24 -13.46
C ILE A 866 1.55 1.28 -13.29
N LEU A 867 1.31 2.02 -14.38
CA LEU A 867 1.05 3.46 -14.32
C LEU A 867 -0.29 3.77 -13.64
N GLU A 868 -1.34 3.01 -13.95
CA GLU A 868 -2.66 3.20 -13.35
C GLU A 868 -2.64 2.82 -11.86
N THR A 869 -2.05 1.67 -11.52
CA THR A 869 -1.92 1.22 -10.13
C THR A 869 -1.06 2.16 -9.28
N SER A 870 -0.06 2.82 -9.84
CA SER A 870 0.71 3.85 -9.13
C SER A 870 -0.08 5.15 -8.85
N SER A 871 -1.13 5.43 -9.62
CA SER A 871 -1.93 6.67 -9.54
C SER A 871 -3.03 6.67 -8.46
N VAL A 872 -3.12 5.60 -7.66
CA VAL A 872 -4.15 5.45 -6.63
C VAL A 872 -4.00 6.45 -5.48
N LYS A 873 -5.12 7.05 -5.05
CA LYS A 873 -5.13 8.05 -3.97
C LYS A 873 -5.65 7.52 -2.64
N LYS A 874 -6.69 6.67 -2.67
CA LYS A 874 -7.37 6.21 -1.44
C LYS A 874 -6.75 4.96 -0.84
N GLN A 875 -6.60 3.90 -1.64
CA GLN A 875 -6.13 2.59 -1.21
C GLN A 875 -4.72 2.30 -1.76
N ASN A 876 -3.96 1.42 -1.10
CA ASN A 876 -2.62 1.05 -1.54
C ASN A 876 -2.70 -0.06 -2.59
N ALA A 877 -2.29 0.22 -3.83
CA ALA A 877 -2.27 -0.76 -4.92
C ALA A 877 -1.15 -1.80 -4.77
N GLU A 878 -1.45 -3.05 -5.11
CA GLU A 878 -0.58 -4.22 -4.87
C GLU A 878 -0.17 -4.89 -6.16
N THR A 879 1.10 -5.25 -6.27
CA THR A 879 1.54 -6.28 -7.21
C THR A 879 2.16 -7.43 -6.44
N LEU A 880 1.69 -8.65 -6.69
CA LEU A 880 2.21 -9.87 -6.09
C LEU A 880 3.09 -10.60 -7.10
N LEU A 881 4.30 -10.97 -6.68
CA LEU A 881 5.26 -11.71 -7.50
C LEU A 881 5.84 -12.88 -6.72
N TYR A 882 6.36 -13.87 -7.45
CA TYR A 882 7.31 -14.83 -6.89
C TYR A 882 8.61 -14.11 -6.53
N ARG A 883 9.05 -14.25 -5.28
CA ARG A 883 10.21 -13.52 -4.72
C ARG A 883 11.54 -13.92 -5.34
N GLU A 884 11.65 -15.18 -5.72
CA GLU A 884 12.92 -15.80 -6.11
C GLU A 884 13.67 -15.02 -7.19
N GLY A 885 14.92 -14.69 -6.89
CA GLY A 885 15.82 -13.95 -7.77
C GLY A 885 15.60 -12.44 -7.81
N LEU A 886 14.47 -11.91 -7.32
CA LEU A 886 14.17 -10.47 -7.35
C LEU A 886 15.06 -9.72 -6.35
N LYS A 887 15.84 -8.76 -6.85
CA LYS A 887 16.79 -7.99 -6.04
C LYS A 887 16.46 -6.50 -6.09
N PRO A 888 16.57 -5.79 -4.95
CA PRO A 888 16.39 -4.36 -4.94
C PRO A 888 17.52 -3.65 -5.69
N CYS A 889 17.18 -2.60 -6.41
CA CYS A 889 18.11 -1.75 -7.15
C CYS A 889 18.57 -0.52 -6.35
N GLY A 890 17.85 -0.13 -5.29
CA GLY A 890 18.16 1.04 -4.47
C GLY A 890 17.22 1.23 -3.29
N ILE A 891 17.40 2.33 -2.55
CA ILE A 891 16.59 2.71 -1.39
C ILE A 891 15.87 4.03 -1.69
N ILE A 892 14.56 4.08 -1.45
CA ILE A 892 13.73 5.24 -1.81
C ILE A 892 13.72 6.27 -0.68
N LEU A 893 14.14 7.49 -1.02
CA LEU A 893 14.06 8.68 -0.18
C LEU A 893 12.93 9.60 -0.67
N ALA A 894 11.69 9.25 -0.32
CA ALA A 894 10.52 10.02 -0.74
C ALA A 894 10.61 11.48 -0.29
N ASN A 895 10.35 12.42 -1.21
CA ASN A 895 10.48 13.87 -1.02
C ASN A 895 11.87 14.30 -0.53
N GLY A 896 12.92 13.54 -0.84
CA GLY A 896 14.29 13.83 -0.41
C GLY A 896 14.48 13.74 1.10
N LYS A 897 13.72 12.91 1.83
CA LYS A 897 13.94 12.73 3.27
C LYS A 897 15.41 12.37 3.57
N ARG A 898 15.93 12.80 4.72
CA ARG A 898 17.22 12.30 5.21
C ARG A 898 17.10 10.81 5.54
N PRO A 899 18.04 9.96 5.11
CA PRO A 899 18.01 8.53 5.43
C PRO A 899 18.25 8.30 6.93
N ASN A 900 17.63 7.26 7.48
CA ASN A 900 17.89 6.81 8.86
C ASN A 900 19.15 5.92 8.94
N SER A 901 19.51 5.48 10.16
CA SER A 901 20.71 4.67 10.39
C SER A 901 20.74 3.36 9.62
N ASP A 902 19.59 2.67 9.50
CA ASP A 902 19.49 1.40 8.81
C ASP A 902 19.60 1.59 7.29
N GLU A 903 18.95 2.61 6.74
CA GLU A 903 19.06 2.98 5.33
C GLU A 903 20.50 3.33 4.94
N ILE A 904 21.22 4.10 5.78
CA ILE A 904 22.65 4.41 5.57
C ILE A 904 23.50 3.14 5.65
N MET A 905 23.21 2.26 6.61
CA MET A 905 23.92 0.99 6.74
C MET A 905 23.71 0.12 5.51
N TYR A 906 22.47 -0.04 5.03
CA TYR A 906 22.14 -0.84 3.86
C TYR A 906 22.74 -0.26 2.58
N HIS A 907 22.68 1.06 2.41
CA HIS A 907 23.32 1.78 1.32
C HIS A 907 24.82 1.43 1.21
N LYS A 908 25.55 1.49 2.33
CA LYS A 908 26.99 1.23 2.36
C LYS A 908 27.34 -0.25 2.27
N ARG A 909 26.63 -1.11 3.03
CA ARG A 909 26.94 -2.55 3.13
C ARG A 909 26.62 -3.30 1.84
N TYR A 910 25.50 -2.96 1.20
CA TYR A 910 24.98 -3.67 0.03
C TYR A 910 25.13 -2.88 -1.27
N ASN A 911 25.79 -1.71 -1.23
CA ASN A 911 25.98 -0.82 -2.37
C ASN A 911 24.66 -0.44 -3.08
N LEU A 912 23.61 -0.20 -2.28
CA LEU A 912 22.29 0.17 -2.78
C LEU A 912 22.19 1.70 -2.90
N PRO A 913 22.11 2.28 -4.11
CA PRO A 913 22.00 3.73 -4.28
C PRO A 913 20.73 4.29 -3.63
N PHE A 914 20.78 5.56 -3.24
CA PHE A 914 19.56 6.28 -2.85
C PHE A 914 18.83 6.79 -4.09
N ILE A 915 17.49 6.76 -4.04
CA ILE A 915 16.61 7.24 -5.12
C ILE A 915 15.64 8.23 -4.50
N ILE A 916 15.84 9.52 -4.80
CA ILE A 916 14.96 10.60 -4.40
C ILE A 916 13.75 10.60 -5.33
N THR A 917 12.55 10.47 -4.77
CA THR A 917 11.29 10.57 -5.52
C THR A 917 10.51 11.80 -5.07
N GLN A 918 9.40 12.09 -5.73
CA GLN A 918 8.51 13.21 -5.40
C GLN A 918 7.87 13.08 -4.00
N LYS A 919 6.90 13.93 -3.67
CA LYS A 919 6.12 13.79 -2.43
C LYS A 919 5.17 12.59 -2.50
N LYS A 920 4.96 11.89 -1.37
CA LYS A 920 3.95 10.82 -1.25
C LYS A 920 2.57 11.33 -1.66
N GLU A 921 1.78 10.47 -2.31
CA GLU A 921 0.41 10.75 -2.76
C GLU A 921 0.26 11.90 -3.77
N THR A 922 1.36 12.29 -4.44
CA THR A 922 1.34 13.34 -5.46
C THR A 922 1.89 12.84 -6.80
N ALA A 923 1.29 13.33 -7.88
CA ALA A 923 1.87 13.23 -9.22
C ALA A 923 2.90 14.35 -9.41
N ILE A 924 3.91 14.10 -10.23
CA ILE A 924 4.85 15.14 -10.67
C ILE A 924 4.12 16.01 -11.69
N ASP A 925 4.07 17.32 -11.43
CA ASP A 925 3.53 18.28 -12.38
C ASP A 925 4.54 18.52 -13.51
N ASN A 926 4.12 18.30 -14.76
CA ASN A 926 4.97 18.43 -15.95
C ASN A 926 6.35 17.72 -15.83
N PRO A 927 6.38 16.38 -15.68
CA PRO A 927 7.61 15.63 -15.52
C PRO A 927 8.49 15.74 -16.76
N LYS A 928 9.80 15.89 -16.57
CA LYS A 928 10.79 15.79 -17.64
C LYS A 928 10.76 14.38 -18.23
N ARG A 929 10.44 14.29 -19.52
CA ARG A 929 10.38 13.04 -20.29
C ARG A 929 11.77 12.61 -20.72
N VAL A 930 12.51 11.98 -19.80
CA VAL A 930 13.90 11.52 -20.00
C VAL A 930 14.01 10.00 -20.12
N PHE A 931 12.96 9.28 -19.69
CA PHE A 931 12.87 7.82 -19.81
C PHE A 931 11.89 7.43 -20.90
N THR A 932 12.22 6.37 -21.64
CA THR A 932 11.36 5.74 -22.64
C THR A 932 11.10 4.30 -22.23
N SER A 933 9.88 3.81 -22.43
CA SER A 933 9.55 2.40 -22.23
C SER A 933 10.24 1.51 -23.26
N GLY A 934 10.34 0.22 -22.95
CA GLY A 934 10.86 -0.78 -23.88
C GLY A 934 9.90 -1.05 -25.05
N ASN A 935 10.45 -1.27 -26.25
CA ASN A 935 9.67 -1.47 -27.48
C ASN A 935 9.00 -2.86 -27.63
N GLY A 936 9.23 -3.78 -26.69
CA GLY A 936 8.71 -5.14 -26.76
C GLY A 936 9.41 -6.05 -27.77
N LYS A 937 8.97 -7.31 -27.84
CA LYS A 937 9.35 -8.22 -28.93
C LYS A 937 8.67 -7.81 -30.24
N TYR A 938 9.29 -8.16 -31.37
CA TYR A 938 8.70 -7.94 -32.67
C TYR A 938 7.40 -8.75 -32.84
N VAL A 939 6.34 -8.06 -33.26
CA VAL A 939 5.07 -8.67 -33.70
C VAL A 939 4.82 -8.25 -35.15
N SER A 940 4.44 -9.20 -35.99
CA SER A 940 4.16 -8.92 -37.40
C SER A 940 2.82 -8.22 -37.59
N ASP A 941 2.78 -7.22 -38.46
CA ASP A 941 1.56 -6.45 -38.75
C ASP A 941 0.42 -7.32 -39.32
N ASN A 942 0.74 -8.47 -39.91
CA ASN A 942 -0.26 -9.44 -40.40
C ASN A 942 -1.14 -9.99 -39.28
N ARG A 943 -0.61 -10.19 -38.06
CA ARG A 943 -1.39 -10.70 -36.94
C ARG A 943 -2.43 -9.68 -36.44
N VAL A 944 -2.11 -8.39 -36.47
CA VAL A 944 -3.06 -7.33 -36.11
C VAL A 944 -4.19 -7.25 -37.15
N LYS A 945 -3.84 -7.34 -38.45
CA LYS A 945 -4.83 -7.37 -39.55
C LYS A 945 -5.79 -8.56 -39.44
N GLU A 946 -5.29 -9.71 -38.98
CA GLU A 946 -6.13 -10.88 -38.72
C GLU A 946 -7.19 -10.58 -37.65
N LEU A 947 -6.81 -9.98 -36.52
CA LEU A 947 -7.76 -9.57 -35.47
C LEU A 947 -8.82 -8.60 -35.98
N ASP A 948 -8.43 -7.61 -36.78
CA ASP A 948 -9.37 -6.65 -37.37
C ASP A 948 -10.36 -7.32 -38.34
N SER A 949 -9.88 -8.29 -39.13
CA SER A 949 -10.74 -9.07 -40.03
C SER A 949 -11.77 -9.90 -39.25
N ILE A 950 -11.35 -10.46 -38.10
CA ILE A 950 -12.20 -11.21 -37.19
C ILE A 950 -13.29 -10.30 -36.60
N LYS A 951 -12.92 -9.11 -36.10
CA LYS A 951 -13.88 -8.13 -35.56
C LYS A 951 -14.94 -7.75 -36.60
N LYS A 952 -14.52 -7.41 -37.82
CA LYS A 952 -15.44 -7.09 -38.93
C LYS A 952 -16.37 -8.27 -39.25
N TYR A 953 -15.84 -9.49 -39.27
CA TYR A 953 -16.64 -10.69 -39.48
C TYR A 953 -17.70 -10.84 -38.38
N ILE A 954 -17.30 -10.74 -37.12
CA ILE A 954 -18.20 -10.82 -35.96
C ILE A 954 -19.27 -9.73 -36.00
N ASP A 955 -18.90 -8.49 -36.30
CA ASP A 955 -19.81 -7.36 -36.41
C ASP A 955 -20.88 -7.56 -37.48
N SER A 956 -20.52 -8.22 -38.58
CA SER A 956 -21.46 -8.53 -39.66
C SER A 956 -22.43 -9.68 -39.34
N LYS A 957 -22.08 -10.58 -38.40
CA LYS A 957 -22.86 -11.78 -38.07
C LYS A 957 -23.71 -11.57 -36.82
N LEU A 958 -23.10 -11.12 -35.73
CA LEU A 958 -23.75 -10.95 -34.43
C LEU A 958 -24.30 -9.54 -34.29
N THR A 959 -25.54 -9.35 -34.73
CA THR A 959 -26.30 -8.10 -34.63
C THR A 959 -27.34 -8.15 -33.49
N ILE A 960 -27.64 -6.98 -32.92
CA ILE A 960 -28.69 -6.83 -31.90
C ILE A 960 -29.94 -6.31 -32.60
N LYS A 961 -31.04 -7.08 -32.59
CA LYS A 961 -32.34 -6.67 -33.13
C LYS A 961 -33.01 -5.72 -32.14
N LYS A 962 -32.99 -4.42 -32.42
CA LYS A 962 -33.53 -3.39 -31.51
C LYS A 962 -35.00 -3.07 -31.74
N GLU A 963 -35.56 -3.53 -32.86
CA GLU A 963 -36.97 -3.32 -33.19
C GLU A 963 -37.86 -4.09 -32.21
N ASN A 964 -38.91 -3.43 -31.72
CA ASN A 964 -39.95 -4.04 -30.89
C ASN A 964 -41.32 -3.40 -31.18
N ASP A 965 -42.32 -3.65 -30.33
CA ASP A 965 -43.68 -3.12 -30.52
C ASP A 965 -43.76 -1.59 -30.45
N ILE A 966 -42.77 -0.93 -29.84
CA ILE A 966 -42.73 0.51 -29.61
C ILE A 966 -41.75 1.20 -30.58
N TYR A 967 -40.53 0.69 -30.69
CA TYR A 967 -39.42 1.33 -31.39
C TYR A 967 -39.14 0.70 -32.76
N THR A 968 -38.72 1.52 -33.73
CA THR A 968 -38.31 1.07 -35.08
C THR A 968 -36.98 0.31 -35.06
N GLY A 969 -36.24 0.40 -33.95
CA GLY A 969 -34.89 -0.12 -33.79
C GLY A 969 -33.79 0.86 -34.19
N ARG A 970 -34.13 2.01 -34.79
CA ARG A 970 -33.17 3.09 -35.04
C ARG A 970 -32.89 3.85 -33.75
N GLU A 971 -31.61 3.93 -33.40
CA GLU A 971 -31.11 4.66 -32.24
C GLU A 971 -29.94 5.56 -32.64
N ILE A 972 -29.89 6.77 -32.08
CA ILE A 972 -28.85 7.76 -32.35
C ILE A 972 -28.22 8.19 -31.04
N ALA A 973 -26.89 8.11 -30.93
CA ALA A 973 -26.16 8.58 -29.76
C ALA A 973 -25.58 9.98 -30.00
N ILE A 974 -25.75 10.89 -29.04
CA ILE A 974 -25.29 12.27 -29.11
C ILE A 974 -24.51 12.62 -27.83
N PHE A 975 -23.31 13.18 -27.99
CA PHE A 975 -22.49 13.71 -26.90
C PHE A 975 -21.79 15.01 -27.33
N THR A 976 -21.11 15.69 -26.40
CA THR A 976 -20.45 16.99 -26.67
C THR A 976 -19.34 17.29 -25.67
N ASP A 977 -18.52 18.31 -25.94
CA ASP A 977 -17.54 18.90 -25.02
C ASP A 977 -16.59 17.86 -24.42
N THR A 978 -16.00 17.01 -25.29
CA THR A 978 -15.02 16.01 -24.82
C THR A 978 -13.72 16.66 -24.38
N HIS A 979 -13.40 17.84 -24.91
CA HIS A 979 -12.30 18.69 -24.48
C HIS A 979 -10.97 17.94 -24.34
N ALA A 980 -10.61 17.11 -25.33
CA ALA A 980 -9.38 16.32 -25.32
C ALA A 980 -9.22 15.41 -24.07
N MET A 981 -10.30 15.07 -23.38
CA MET A 981 -10.31 14.15 -22.24
C MET A 981 -10.56 12.73 -22.74
N TYR A 982 -9.51 11.91 -22.77
CA TYR A 982 -9.56 10.57 -23.35
C TYR A 982 -10.48 9.64 -22.55
N GLU A 983 -10.32 9.59 -21.23
CA GLU A 983 -11.02 8.67 -20.33
C GLU A 983 -12.56 8.74 -20.40
N PRO A 984 -13.21 9.92 -20.30
CA PRO A 984 -14.67 9.99 -20.47
C PRO A 984 -15.11 9.69 -21.91
N THR A 985 -14.31 10.07 -22.92
CA THR A 985 -14.64 9.87 -24.33
C THR A 985 -14.66 8.38 -24.69
N ILE A 986 -13.61 7.63 -24.33
CA ILE A 986 -13.57 6.20 -24.61
C ILE A 986 -14.64 5.43 -23.82
N ALA A 987 -14.98 5.88 -22.60
CA ALA A 987 -16.07 5.28 -21.83
C ALA A 987 -17.42 5.43 -22.56
N ILE A 988 -17.73 6.62 -23.08
CA ILE A 988 -18.95 6.86 -23.88
C ILE A 988 -18.94 5.98 -25.14
N LEU A 989 -17.85 6.00 -25.91
CA LEU A 989 -17.78 5.28 -27.19
C LEU A 989 -17.86 3.76 -27.02
N GLU A 990 -17.25 3.20 -25.96
CA GLU A 990 -17.37 1.78 -25.66
C GLU A 990 -18.77 1.39 -25.16
N ASP A 991 -19.46 2.24 -24.40
CA ASP A 991 -20.85 1.99 -23.99
C ASP A 991 -21.81 2.04 -25.20
N ILE A 992 -21.64 3.03 -26.08
CA ILE A 992 -22.38 3.17 -27.35
C ILE A 992 -22.18 1.92 -28.23
N ARG A 993 -20.92 1.48 -28.39
CA ARG A 993 -20.57 0.27 -29.14
C ARG A 993 -21.16 -0.99 -28.51
N PHE A 994 -21.09 -1.13 -27.18
CA PHE A 994 -21.67 -2.26 -26.45
C PHE A 994 -23.20 -2.33 -26.63
N ARG A 995 -23.86 -1.17 -26.71
CA ARG A 995 -25.29 -1.07 -27.04
C ARG A 995 -25.60 -1.31 -28.52
N GLY A 996 -24.59 -1.44 -29.39
CA GLY A 996 -24.77 -1.65 -30.82
C GLY A 996 -25.37 -0.44 -31.55
N ILE A 997 -25.04 0.79 -31.12
CA ILE A 997 -25.47 2.01 -31.79
C ILE A 997 -24.38 2.43 -32.78
N SER A 998 -24.73 2.63 -34.06
CA SER A 998 -23.80 3.01 -35.12
C SER A 998 -23.96 4.45 -35.61
N GLU A 999 -25.11 5.09 -35.38
CA GLU A 999 -25.32 6.51 -35.68
C GLU A 999 -24.89 7.34 -34.46
N ILE A 1000 -23.69 7.93 -34.54
CA ILE A 1000 -23.06 8.65 -33.43
C ILE A 1000 -22.75 10.07 -33.86
N TYR A 1001 -23.09 11.06 -33.03
CA TYR A 1001 -22.81 12.48 -33.26
C TYR A 1001 -22.09 13.11 -32.07
N SER A 1002 -21.07 13.92 -32.36
CA SER A 1002 -20.46 14.84 -31.40
C SER A 1002 -20.82 16.28 -31.77
N LEU A 1003 -21.35 17.04 -30.81
CA LEU A 1003 -21.74 18.44 -31.00
C LEU A 1003 -20.56 19.43 -30.90
N GLY A 1004 -19.32 18.96 -30.95
CA GLY A 1004 -18.12 19.82 -30.98
C GLY A 1004 -17.45 20.00 -29.61
N ASP A 1005 -16.39 20.80 -29.63
CA ASP A 1005 -15.41 20.98 -28.55
C ASP A 1005 -14.66 19.71 -28.16
N ASN A 1006 -14.07 19.06 -29.16
CA ASN A 1006 -13.33 17.82 -29.00
C ASN A 1006 -11.83 17.98 -28.77
N THR A 1007 -11.26 19.13 -29.14
CA THR A 1007 -9.80 19.27 -29.32
C THR A 1007 -9.06 20.05 -28.23
N SER A 1008 -9.70 20.84 -27.37
CA SER A 1008 -8.99 21.77 -26.47
C SER A 1008 -9.24 21.51 -24.97
N LEU A 1009 -8.46 22.15 -24.10
CA LEU A 1009 -8.47 22.08 -22.61
C LEU A 1009 -7.88 20.82 -21.97
N GLY A 1010 -8.02 19.64 -22.57
CA GLY A 1010 -7.46 18.38 -22.07
C GLY A 1010 -6.15 17.95 -22.75
N PRO A 1011 -5.46 16.93 -22.21
CA PRO A 1011 -4.11 16.61 -22.63
C PRO A 1011 -4.00 15.71 -23.87
N ASN A 1012 -5.10 15.21 -24.42
CA ASN A 1012 -5.08 14.16 -25.45
C ASN A 1012 -5.86 14.53 -26.72
N PRO A 1013 -5.56 15.67 -27.36
CA PRO A 1013 -6.37 16.16 -28.47
C PRO A 1013 -6.31 15.23 -29.68
N ARG A 1014 -5.13 14.68 -29.97
CA ARG A 1014 -4.93 13.74 -31.08
C ARG A 1014 -5.64 12.43 -30.82
N GLU A 1015 -5.46 11.84 -29.65
CA GLU A 1015 -6.02 10.54 -29.31
C GLU A 1015 -7.55 10.58 -29.26
N VAL A 1016 -8.14 11.71 -28.84
CA VAL A 1016 -9.60 11.90 -28.91
C VAL A 1016 -10.07 11.95 -30.36
N LEU A 1017 -9.38 12.65 -31.26
CA LEU A 1017 -9.72 12.64 -32.69
C LEU A 1017 -9.53 11.26 -33.34
N ASP A 1018 -8.46 10.54 -33.00
CA ASP A 1018 -8.23 9.16 -33.45
C ASP A 1018 -9.40 8.24 -33.01
N LEU A 1019 -9.96 8.47 -31.80
CA LEU A 1019 -11.17 7.77 -31.35
C LEU A 1019 -12.41 8.16 -32.17
N MET A 1020 -12.61 9.44 -32.48
CA MET A 1020 -13.76 9.86 -33.30
C MET A 1020 -13.75 9.16 -34.66
N ASP A 1021 -12.59 9.09 -35.31
CA ASP A 1021 -12.42 8.41 -36.59
C ASP A 1021 -12.63 6.89 -36.46
N LYS A 1022 -12.01 6.25 -35.44
CA LYS A 1022 -12.12 4.80 -35.22
C LYS A 1022 -13.56 4.33 -34.99
N TYR A 1023 -14.41 5.17 -34.39
CA TYR A 1023 -15.81 4.85 -34.12
C TYR A 1023 -16.79 5.45 -35.13
N ASN A 1024 -16.29 6.09 -36.19
CA ASN A 1024 -17.10 6.75 -37.23
C ASN A 1024 -18.08 7.79 -36.65
N VAL A 1025 -17.60 8.63 -35.73
CA VAL A 1025 -18.41 9.69 -35.11
C VAL A 1025 -18.58 10.85 -36.10
N ASN A 1026 -19.83 11.26 -36.32
CA ASN A 1026 -20.14 12.45 -37.09
C ASN A 1026 -19.92 13.69 -36.23
N GLN A 1027 -19.00 14.56 -36.63
CA GLN A 1027 -18.57 15.70 -35.82
C GLN A 1027 -19.14 17.02 -36.36
N ILE A 1028 -19.53 17.89 -35.43
CA ILE A 1028 -19.89 19.29 -35.66
C ILE A 1028 -18.79 20.17 -35.10
N MET A 1029 -18.57 21.34 -35.72
CA MET A 1029 -17.58 22.30 -35.27
C MET A 1029 -18.01 22.99 -33.97
N GLY A 1030 -17.23 22.81 -32.91
CA GLY A 1030 -17.31 23.64 -31.71
C GLY A 1030 -16.41 24.87 -31.81
N ASN A 1031 -16.46 25.75 -30.81
CA ASN A 1031 -15.60 26.93 -30.78
C ASN A 1031 -14.12 26.54 -30.75
N SER A 1032 -13.79 25.41 -30.13
CA SER A 1032 -12.41 24.95 -30.02
C SER A 1032 -11.81 24.49 -31.34
N GLU A 1033 -12.62 23.86 -32.20
CA GLU A 1033 -12.23 23.54 -33.57
C GLU A 1033 -12.11 24.82 -34.43
N TYR A 1034 -12.94 25.84 -34.16
CA TYR A 1034 -12.80 27.14 -34.83
C TYR A 1034 -11.55 27.91 -34.40
N TYR A 1035 -11.10 27.80 -33.15
CA TYR A 1035 -9.80 28.36 -32.76
C TYR A 1035 -8.67 27.78 -33.61
N LEU A 1036 -8.68 26.47 -33.86
CA LEU A 1036 -7.68 25.78 -34.67
C LEU A 1036 -7.74 26.15 -36.16
N THR A 1037 -8.93 26.40 -36.70
CA THR A 1037 -9.12 26.63 -38.14
C THR A 1037 -9.11 28.10 -38.55
N LEU A 1038 -9.51 29.01 -37.66
CA LEU A 1038 -9.65 30.45 -37.90
C LEU A 1038 -8.68 31.33 -37.09
N GLY A 1039 -8.01 30.75 -36.08
CA GLY A 1039 -7.15 31.46 -35.15
C GLY A 1039 -7.91 32.23 -34.07
N GLY A 1040 -7.17 32.90 -33.18
CA GLY A 1040 -7.73 33.64 -32.04
C GLY A 1040 -8.33 35.01 -32.34
N SER A 1041 -7.97 35.61 -33.47
CA SER A 1041 -8.33 37.01 -33.81
C SER A 1041 -9.83 37.33 -33.87
N PRO A 1042 -10.74 36.41 -34.28
CA PRO A 1042 -12.19 36.64 -34.23
C PRO A 1042 -12.78 36.75 -32.80
N PHE A 1043 -12.02 36.37 -31.76
CA PHE A 1043 -12.52 36.27 -30.39
C PHE A 1043 -11.98 37.43 -29.54
N ASN A 1044 -12.87 38.17 -28.87
CA ASN A 1044 -12.55 39.34 -28.07
C ASN A 1044 -11.97 38.98 -26.69
N TYR A 1045 -12.26 37.79 -26.15
CA TYR A 1045 -11.67 37.29 -24.90
C TYR A 1045 -10.31 36.61 -25.08
N TRP A 1046 -9.72 36.70 -26.27
CA TRP A 1046 -8.47 36.04 -26.58
C TRP A 1046 -7.32 36.56 -25.70
N SER A 1047 -6.57 35.64 -25.10
CA SER A 1047 -5.50 35.94 -24.16
C SER A 1047 -4.22 35.20 -24.54
N GLU A 1048 -3.07 35.67 -24.05
CA GLU A 1048 -1.78 34.99 -24.24
C GLU A 1048 -1.79 33.55 -23.69
N GLU A 1049 -2.56 33.29 -22.64
CA GLU A 1049 -2.78 31.93 -22.13
C GLU A 1049 -3.53 31.05 -23.14
N ARG A 1050 -4.57 31.58 -23.81
CA ARG A 1050 -5.32 30.84 -24.85
C ARG A 1050 -4.50 30.63 -26.12
N GLU A 1051 -3.70 31.63 -26.52
CA GLU A 1051 -2.80 31.49 -27.66
C GLU A 1051 -1.80 30.36 -27.41
N ARG A 1052 -1.13 30.34 -26.25
CA ARG A 1052 -0.21 29.25 -25.89
C ARG A 1052 -0.89 27.89 -25.84
N SER A 1053 -2.13 27.82 -25.33
CA SER A 1053 -2.89 26.57 -25.34
C SER A 1053 -3.27 26.14 -26.76
N LEU A 1054 -3.60 27.07 -27.64
CA LEU A 1054 -3.94 26.80 -29.03
C LEU A 1054 -2.72 26.29 -29.80
N ASP A 1055 -1.58 26.96 -29.68
CA ASP A 1055 -0.32 26.55 -30.31
C ASP A 1055 0.06 25.12 -29.89
N TRP A 1056 0.00 24.85 -28.58
CA TRP A 1056 0.30 23.54 -28.03
C TRP A 1056 -0.64 22.43 -28.55
N THR A 1057 -1.93 22.73 -28.71
CA THR A 1057 -2.90 21.81 -29.28
C THR A 1057 -2.65 21.61 -30.78
N ASN A 1058 -2.43 22.71 -31.51
CA ASN A 1058 -2.19 22.71 -32.95
C ASN A 1058 -1.00 21.80 -33.31
N ASP A 1059 0.09 21.90 -32.56
CA ASP A 1059 1.29 21.05 -32.72
C ASP A 1059 1.01 19.55 -32.63
N ARG A 1060 -0.04 19.14 -31.90
CA ARG A 1060 -0.42 17.73 -31.73
C ARG A 1060 -1.41 17.25 -32.78
N VAL A 1061 -2.18 18.16 -33.39
CA VAL A 1061 -3.27 17.83 -34.32
C VAL A 1061 -3.05 18.36 -35.74
N GLN A 1062 -1.83 18.75 -36.11
CA GLN A 1062 -1.50 19.31 -37.43
C GLN A 1062 -2.08 18.48 -38.61
N GLY A 1063 -2.03 17.15 -38.50
CA GLY A 1063 -2.58 16.23 -39.52
C GLY A 1063 -4.11 16.23 -39.66
N TYR A 1064 -4.84 16.76 -38.67
CA TYR A 1064 -6.30 16.80 -38.62
C TYR A 1064 -6.90 18.14 -39.05
N ILE A 1065 -6.13 19.23 -39.12
CA ILE A 1065 -6.66 20.59 -39.37
C ILE A 1065 -7.49 20.66 -40.66
N ASN A 1066 -7.06 19.98 -41.73
CA ASN A 1066 -7.81 19.95 -42.98
C ASN A 1066 -9.11 19.16 -42.86
N ASN A 1067 -9.14 18.09 -42.06
CA ASN A 1067 -10.35 17.32 -41.79
C ASN A 1067 -11.36 18.16 -40.99
N LEU A 1068 -10.90 18.92 -39.99
CA LEU A 1068 -11.76 19.81 -39.20
C LEU A 1068 -12.50 20.82 -40.09
N LYS A 1069 -11.83 21.38 -41.11
CA LYS A 1069 -12.46 22.33 -42.06
C LYS A 1069 -13.59 21.73 -42.89
N LEU A 1070 -13.73 20.40 -42.95
CA LEU A 1070 -14.82 19.72 -43.66
C LEU A 1070 -16.08 19.60 -42.80
N TYR A 1071 -15.97 19.76 -41.48
CA TYR A 1071 -17.10 19.64 -40.57
C TYR A 1071 -17.98 20.89 -40.63
N LYS A 1072 -19.29 20.67 -40.50
CA LYS A 1072 -20.30 21.72 -40.62
C LYS A 1072 -20.54 22.41 -39.26
N PRO A 1073 -21.03 23.65 -39.26
CA PRO A 1073 -21.45 24.35 -38.05
C PRO A 1073 -22.73 23.73 -37.41
N SER A 1074 -23.56 23.07 -38.21
CA SER A 1074 -24.77 22.36 -37.77
C SER A 1074 -25.16 21.25 -38.73
N LEU A 1075 -25.97 20.30 -38.27
CA LEU A 1075 -26.52 19.20 -39.08
C LEU A 1075 -28.03 19.07 -38.90
N ASP A 1076 -28.73 18.79 -40.00
CA ASP A 1076 -30.16 18.49 -40.00
C ASP A 1076 -30.37 16.97 -39.87
N LEU A 1077 -31.24 16.56 -38.96
CA LEU A 1077 -31.61 15.18 -38.71
C LEU A 1077 -33.14 15.00 -38.77
N LEU A 1078 -33.61 13.95 -39.42
CA LEU A 1078 -35.02 13.55 -39.41
C LEU A 1078 -35.17 12.25 -38.62
N LEU A 1079 -36.00 12.27 -37.57
CA LEU A 1079 -36.24 11.12 -36.70
C LEU A 1079 -37.70 11.06 -36.27
N GLY A 1080 -38.39 9.95 -36.53
CA GLY A 1080 -39.81 9.80 -36.17
C GLY A 1080 -40.72 10.88 -36.78
N GLY A 1081 -40.35 11.45 -37.92
CA GLY A 1081 -41.08 12.56 -38.55
C GLY A 1081 -40.82 13.95 -37.93
N LYS A 1082 -39.90 14.06 -36.96
CA LYS A 1082 -39.47 15.33 -36.35
C LYS A 1082 -38.19 15.85 -37.00
N LYS A 1083 -38.16 17.16 -37.31
CA LYS A 1083 -36.95 17.84 -37.81
C LYS A 1083 -36.12 18.30 -36.64
N ILE A 1084 -34.90 17.77 -36.54
CA ILE A 1084 -33.97 18.02 -35.45
C ILE A 1084 -32.76 18.78 -36.00
N ALA A 1085 -32.31 19.83 -35.32
CA ALA A 1085 -31.01 20.43 -35.58
C ALA A 1085 -29.99 19.99 -34.53
N LEU A 1086 -28.80 19.61 -34.98
CA LEU A 1086 -27.64 19.38 -34.15
C LEU A 1086 -26.68 20.56 -34.35
N CYS A 1087 -26.24 21.20 -33.27
CA CYS A 1087 -25.28 22.31 -33.32
C CYS A 1087 -24.46 22.34 -32.03
N HIS A 1088 -23.37 23.12 -32.01
CA HIS A 1088 -22.63 23.31 -30.76
C HIS A 1088 -23.35 24.31 -29.83
N PHE A 1089 -23.87 25.41 -30.40
CA PHE A 1089 -24.68 26.41 -29.69
C PHE A 1089 -25.68 27.04 -30.66
N GLY A 1090 -26.86 27.44 -30.18
CA GLY A 1090 -27.93 28.00 -31.01
C GLY A 1090 -27.57 29.32 -31.72
N ASN A 1091 -26.59 30.06 -31.19
CA ASN A 1091 -25.98 31.22 -31.85
C ASN A 1091 -24.62 30.88 -32.45
N ASP A 1092 -24.19 31.66 -33.45
CA ASP A 1092 -22.86 31.49 -34.04
C ASP A 1092 -21.75 31.62 -32.99
N ILE A 1093 -20.72 30.78 -33.09
CA ILE A 1093 -19.62 30.67 -32.13
C ILE A 1093 -18.26 30.92 -32.79
N ARG A 1094 -18.26 31.41 -34.03
CA ARG A 1094 -17.03 31.73 -34.77
C ARG A 1094 -16.43 33.09 -34.39
N TRP A 1095 -17.14 33.87 -33.58
CA TRP A 1095 -16.71 35.13 -32.98
C TRP A 1095 -17.57 35.44 -31.74
N ASP A 1096 -17.24 36.52 -31.03
CA ASP A 1096 -17.95 36.90 -29.81
C ASP A 1096 -19.05 37.93 -30.04
N PHE A 1097 -20.24 37.63 -29.52
CA PHE A 1097 -21.35 38.59 -29.45
C PHE A 1097 -21.40 39.34 -28.13
N VAL A 1098 -21.72 40.64 -28.18
CA VAL A 1098 -21.94 41.44 -26.97
C VAL A 1098 -23.31 41.15 -26.34
N LYS A 1099 -24.36 40.92 -27.16
CA LYS A 1099 -25.76 40.81 -26.71
C LYS A 1099 -26.40 39.42 -26.90
N HIS A 1100 -25.73 38.50 -27.59
CA HIS A 1100 -26.27 37.19 -28.01
C HIS A 1100 -25.30 36.04 -27.69
N ASN A 1101 -24.71 36.06 -26.48
CA ASN A 1101 -23.68 35.12 -26.05
C ASN A 1101 -24.16 34.15 -24.95
N THR A 1102 -23.33 33.13 -24.68
CA THR A 1102 -23.65 32.06 -23.73
C THR A 1102 -23.86 32.53 -22.29
N TRP A 1103 -23.26 33.65 -21.87
CA TRP A 1103 -23.45 34.20 -20.52
C TRP A 1103 -24.84 34.79 -20.37
N ILE A 1104 -25.28 35.59 -21.36
CA ILE A 1104 -26.65 36.14 -21.40
C ILE A 1104 -27.67 35.01 -21.50
N TYR A 1105 -27.36 33.93 -22.22
CA TYR A 1105 -28.20 32.73 -22.22
C TYR A 1105 -28.37 32.17 -20.82
N GLN A 1106 -27.26 31.82 -20.16
CA GLN A 1106 -27.26 31.24 -18.81
C GLN A 1106 -27.90 32.15 -17.75
N ASP A 1107 -27.60 33.45 -17.76
CA ASP A 1107 -28.12 34.42 -16.79
C ASP A 1107 -29.66 34.59 -16.87
N ASN A 1108 -30.24 34.28 -18.05
CA ASN A 1108 -31.68 34.41 -18.28
C ASN A 1108 -32.45 33.09 -18.20
N ILE A 1109 -31.78 31.96 -17.93
CA ILE A 1109 -32.44 30.66 -17.78
C ILE A 1109 -33.47 30.74 -16.65
N GLY A 1110 -34.69 30.26 -16.93
CA GLY A 1110 -35.82 30.30 -15.99
C GLY A 1110 -36.70 31.56 -16.08
N ASN A 1111 -36.27 32.62 -16.78
CA ASN A 1111 -37.08 33.82 -17.01
C ASN A 1111 -38.03 33.70 -18.24
N GLY A 1112 -37.99 32.57 -18.95
CA GLY A 1112 -38.83 32.28 -20.12
C GLY A 1112 -38.47 33.06 -21.40
N LYS A 1113 -37.32 33.74 -21.43
CA LYS A 1113 -36.83 34.54 -22.56
C LYS A 1113 -35.39 34.23 -22.98
N SER A 1114 -34.72 33.28 -22.33
CA SER A 1114 -33.32 32.93 -22.60
C SER A 1114 -33.09 32.54 -24.05
N ALA A 1115 -33.97 31.68 -24.60
CA ALA A 1115 -33.89 31.20 -25.97
C ALA A 1115 -34.27 32.25 -27.03
N ASP A 1116 -34.93 33.37 -26.68
CA ASP A 1116 -35.32 34.40 -27.66
C ASP A 1116 -34.12 34.95 -28.44
N GLN A 1117 -32.95 34.97 -27.80
CA GLN A 1117 -31.71 35.42 -28.44
C GLN A 1117 -31.31 34.57 -29.65
N PHE A 1118 -31.77 33.32 -29.77
CA PHE A 1118 -31.44 32.44 -30.89
C PHE A 1118 -32.16 32.83 -32.18
N MET A 1119 -33.20 33.68 -32.11
CA MET A 1119 -33.84 34.27 -33.30
C MET A 1119 -32.93 35.26 -34.02
N PHE A 1120 -31.85 35.72 -33.37
CA PHE A 1120 -30.89 36.62 -33.98
C PHE A 1120 -30.14 35.93 -35.12
N THR A 1121 -29.63 34.72 -34.90
CA THR A 1121 -28.85 33.96 -35.89
C THR A 1121 -29.68 33.70 -37.15
N ASN A 1122 -29.10 34.01 -38.32
CA ASN A 1122 -29.74 34.00 -39.65
C ASN A 1122 -30.88 35.01 -39.86
N GLY A 1123 -31.18 35.88 -38.90
CA GLY A 1123 -32.13 36.98 -39.06
C GLY A 1123 -31.58 38.15 -39.90
N ASP A 1124 -32.45 39.10 -40.22
CA ASP A 1124 -32.07 40.29 -41.02
C ASP A 1124 -30.99 41.14 -40.35
N GLU A 1125 -31.08 41.30 -39.01
CA GLU A 1125 -30.09 42.07 -38.24
C GLU A 1125 -28.71 41.39 -38.26
N TYR A 1126 -28.69 40.06 -38.08
CA TYR A 1126 -27.48 39.25 -38.17
C TYR A 1126 -26.81 39.34 -39.54
N ASN A 1127 -27.58 39.19 -40.63
CA ASN A 1127 -27.02 39.26 -41.98
C ASN A 1127 -26.42 40.65 -42.26
N LYS A 1128 -27.09 41.73 -41.83
CA LYS A 1128 -26.56 43.09 -41.91
C LYS A 1128 -25.28 43.26 -41.10
N GLU A 1129 -25.21 42.68 -39.90
CA GLU A 1129 -24.02 42.74 -39.05
C GLU A 1129 -22.84 42.01 -39.69
N VAL A 1130 -23.06 40.80 -40.22
CA VAL A 1130 -22.03 40.01 -40.92
C VAL A 1130 -21.48 40.80 -42.12
N GLU A 1131 -22.35 41.36 -42.97
CA GLU A 1131 -21.91 42.15 -44.12
C GLU A 1131 -21.21 43.44 -43.72
N TYR A 1132 -21.72 44.14 -42.71
CA TYR A 1132 -21.11 45.36 -42.19
C TYR A 1132 -19.69 45.09 -41.67
N MET A 1133 -19.50 44.01 -40.91
CA MET A 1133 -18.19 43.66 -40.35
C MET A 1133 -17.18 43.27 -41.43
N ILE A 1134 -17.60 42.49 -42.44
CA ILE A 1134 -16.77 42.15 -43.60
C ILE A 1134 -16.37 43.41 -44.38
N ASN A 1135 -17.31 44.31 -44.66
CA ASN A 1135 -17.04 45.55 -45.39
C ASN A 1135 -16.18 46.54 -44.61
N LYS A 1136 -16.35 46.61 -43.28
CA LYS A 1136 -15.62 47.53 -42.41
C LYS A 1136 -14.13 47.22 -42.32
N TYR A 1137 -13.77 45.95 -42.21
CA TYR A 1137 -12.37 45.55 -41.96
C TYR A 1137 -11.68 44.93 -43.19
N GLY A 1138 -12.43 44.57 -44.23
CA GLY A 1138 -11.92 43.93 -45.45
C GLY A 1138 -11.72 42.42 -45.31
N ILE A 1139 -11.85 41.68 -46.41
CA ILE A 1139 -11.85 40.20 -46.44
C ILE A 1139 -10.55 39.56 -45.94
N ASP A 1140 -9.41 40.24 -46.07
CA ASP A 1140 -8.10 39.72 -45.67
C ASP A 1140 -7.79 39.90 -44.17
N ASN A 1141 -8.69 40.57 -43.43
CA ASN A 1141 -8.46 40.82 -42.01
C ASN A 1141 -8.71 39.54 -41.18
N PRO A 1142 -7.78 39.13 -40.30
CA PRO A 1142 -7.98 37.97 -39.42
C PRO A 1142 -9.24 38.06 -38.54
N LYS A 1143 -9.67 39.28 -38.18
CA LYS A 1143 -10.87 39.50 -37.36
C LYS A 1143 -12.17 39.17 -38.08
N VAL A 1144 -12.20 39.17 -39.42
CA VAL A 1144 -13.41 38.88 -40.18
C VAL A 1144 -13.54 37.42 -40.61
N GLN A 1145 -12.54 36.58 -40.34
CA GLN A 1145 -12.53 35.19 -40.82
C GLN A 1145 -13.72 34.37 -40.28
N GLY A 1146 -14.16 34.64 -39.04
CA GLY A 1146 -15.39 34.06 -38.48
C GLY A 1146 -16.64 34.45 -39.28
N TYR A 1147 -16.80 35.73 -39.59
CA TYR A 1147 -17.92 36.26 -40.38
C TYR A 1147 -17.90 35.73 -41.83
N LEU A 1148 -16.73 35.64 -42.46
CA LEU A 1148 -16.56 35.05 -43.79
C LEU A 1148 -16.91 33.57 -43.81
N SER A 1149 -16.41 32.82 -42.81
CA SER A 1149 -16.78 31.41 -42.62
C SER A 1149 -18.29 31.28 -42.49
N SER A 1150 -18.95 32.14 -41.73
CA SER A 1150 -20.41 32.13 -41.56
C SER A 1150 -21.19 32.46 -42.80
N LYS A 1151 -20.71 33.40 -43.61
CA LYS A 1151 -21.33 33.70 -44.91
C LYS A 1151 -21.22 32.51 -45.88
N ASN A 1152 -20.11 31.78 -45.86
CA ASN A 1152 -19.87 30.64 -46.76
C ASN A 1152 -20.60 29.36 -46.30
N THR A 1153 -20.62 29.12 -45.00
CA THR A 1153 -21.32 27.99 -44.36
C THR A 1153 -22.18 28.54 -43.22
N PRO A 1154 -23.41 28.99 -43.53
CA PRO A 1154 -24.32 29.52 -42.52
C PRO A 1154 -24.77 28.42 -41.56
N MET A 1155 -24.97 28.80 -40.29
CA MET A 1155 -25.64 27.95 -39.30
C MET A 1155 -27.02 27.53 -39.83
N PHE A 1156 -27.47 26.31 -39.53
CA PHE A 1156 -28.77 25.76 -39.92
C PHE A 1156 -29.06 25.83 -41.44
N ASP A 1157 -28.02 25.83 -42.27
CA ASP A 1157 -28.10 26.08 -43.71
C ASP A 1157 -28.88 27.38 -44.05
N GLY A 1158 -28.75 28.41 -43.21
CA GLY A 1158 -29.41 29.71 -43.35
C GLY A 1158 -30.87 29.77 -42.85
N LYS A 1159 -31.40 28.68 -42.28
CA LYS A 1159 -32.76 28.64 -41.71
C LYS A 1159 -32.78 29.27 -40.31
N LEU A 1160 -33.93 29.80 -39.90
CA LEU A 1160 -34.13 30.17 -38.49
C LEU A 1160 -34.23 28.91 -37.62
N ILE A 1161 -33.77 29.00 -36.38
CA ILE A 1161 -33.84 27.91 -35.40
C ILE A 1161 -35.27 27.37 -35.19
N THR A 1162 -36.29 28.23 -35.37
CA THR A 1162 -37.72 27.86 -35.30
C THR A 1162 -38.21 27.03 -36.48
N SER A 1163 -37.34 26.69 -37.44
CA SER A 1163 -37.66 25.78 -38.55
C SER A 1163 -37.60 24.31 -38.14
N TYR A 1164 -37.11 24.03 -36.93
CA TYR A 1164 -36.93 22.69 -36.36
C TYR A 1164 -37.92 22.44 -35.22
N ASP A 1165 -38.30 21.19 -35.03
CA ASP A 1165 -39.10 20.76 -33.87
C ASP A 1165 -38.23 20.72 -32.60
N ASP A 1166 -36.98 20.26 -32.72
CA ASP A 1166 -36.08 20.06 -31.59
C ASP A 1166 -34.64 20.46 -31.98
N VAL A 1167 -33.88 21.01 -31.04
CA VAL A 1167 -32.48 21.40 -31.22
C VAL A 1167 -31.64 20.81 -30.10
N PHE A 1168 -30.58 20.09 -30.45
CA PHE A 1168 -29.59 19.61 -29.49
C PHE A 1168 -28.32 20.45 -29.60
N GLN A 1169 -27.88 20.97 -28.45
CA GLN A 1169 -26.68 21.80 -28.33
C GLN A 1169 -25.78 21.39 -27.15
N GLY A 1170 -24.53 21.86 -27.13
CA GLY A 1170 -23.55 21.69 -26.04
C GLY A 1170 -23.13 23.04 -25.47
N HIS A 1171 -21.83 23.32 -25.47
CA HIS A 1171 -21.17 24.62 -25.21
C HIS A 1171 -21.27 25.17 -23.78
N VAL A 1172 -22.42 25.00 -23.12
CA VAL A 1172 -22.67 25.47 -21.74
C VAL A 1172 -22.05 24.52 -20.72
N HIS A 1173 -21.74 23.28 -21.12
CA HIS A 1173 -21.25 22.16 -20.31
C HIS A 1173 -22.24 21.60 -19.29
N PHE A 1174 -23.34 22.31 -18.98
CA PHE A 1174 -24.38 21.90 -18.04
C PHE A 1174 -25.66 21.52 -18.77
N GLU A 1175 -26.36 20.52 -18.24
CA GLU A 1175 -27.65 20.10 -18.79
C GLU A 1175 -28.72 21.16 -18.55
N LEU A 1176 -29.40 21.60 -19.62
CA LEU A 1176 -30.46 22.60 -19.58
C LEU A 1176 -31.56 22.25 -20.58
N GLU A 1177 -32.80 22.57 -20.22
CA GLU A 1177 -33.97 22.42 -21.07
C GLU A 1177 -34.61 23.80 -21.27
N ASP A 1178 -34.87 24.18 -22.51
CA ASP A 1178 -35.49 25.45 -22.86
C ASP A 1178 -36.44 25.28 -24.06
N ARG A 1179 -37.24 26.30 -24.35
CA ARG A 1179 -38.19 26.27 -25.46
C ARG A 1179 -38.36 27.64 -26.10
N LEU A 1180 -38.32 27.66 -27.43
CA LEU A 1180 -38.55 28.84 -28.24
C LEU A 1180 -39.73 28.58 -29.18
N ASN A 1181 -40.86 29.27 -28.95
CA ASN A 1181 -42.12 28.98 -29.64
C ASN A 1181 -42.51 27.48 -29.52
N ASN A 1182 -42.45 26.75 -30.63
CA ASN A 1182 -42.73 25.31 -30.69
C ASN A 1182 -41.47 24.44 -30.80
N THR A 1183 -40.29 25.05 -30.78
CA THR A 1183 -39.01 24.38 -30.87
C THR A 1183 -38.46 24.11 -29.47
N ASN A 1184 -38.21 22.84 -29.14
CA ASN A 1184 -37.54 22.49 -27.88
C ASN A 1184 -36.02 22.60 -28.05
N ILE A 1185 -35.33 23.04 -27.00
CA ILE A 1185 -33.88 23.21 -26.99
C ILE A 1185 -33.30 22.37 -25.84
N HIS A 1186 -32.56 21.35 -26.22
CA HIS A 1186 -31.90 20.39 -25.32
C HIS A 1186 -30.41 20.74 -25.26
N THR A 1187 -29.96 21.31 -24.15
CA THR A 1187 -28.54 21.56 -23.91
C THR A 1187 -27.95 20.39 -23.16
N LEU A 1188 -26.98 19.72 -23.76
CA LEU A 1188 -26.33 18.55 -23.21
C LEU A 1188 -25.21 18.96 -22.25
N ARG A 1189 -25.05 18.16 -21.20
CA ARG A 1189 -23.90 18.22 -20.32
C ARG A 1189 -22.64 17.77 -21.08
N GLY A 1190 -21.48 18.35 -20.77
CA GLY A 1190 -20.22 17.95 -21.35
C GLY A 1190 -19.78 16.54 -20.96
N ALA A 1191 -19.08 15.85 -21.85
CA ALA A 1191 -18.81 14.41 -21.77
C ALA A 1191 -18.23 13.96 -20.42
N GLY A 1192 -17.30 14.72 -19.82
CA GLY A 1192 -16.64 14.39 -18.55
C GLY A 1192 -16.75 15.47 -17.46
N MET A 1193 -17.53 16.52 -17.69
CA MET A 1193 -17.58 17.71 -16.82
C MET A 1193 -19.01 18.26 -16.66
N GLY A 1194 -19.18 19.31 -15.85
CA GLY A 1194 -20.49 19.95 -15.67
C GLY A 1194 -21.47 19.18 -14.78
N GLU A 1195 -20.96 18.42 -13.80
CA GLU A 1195 -21.78 17.64 -12.86
C GLU A 1195 -21.73 18.23 -11.44
N TYR A 1196 -22.91 18.49 -10.87
CA TYR A 1196 -23.05 19.01 -9.51
C TYR A 1196 -23.11 17.89 -8.47
N GLU A 1197 -23.68 16.73 -8.82
CA GLU A 1197 -23.82 15.60 -7.90
C GLU A 1197 -22.49 14.88 -7.67
N LYS A 1198 -21.99 14.89 -6.42
CA LYS A 1198 -20.68 14.35 -6.05
C LYS A 1198 -20.45 12.88 -6.45
N ASN A 1199 -21.48 12.06 -6.44
CA ASN A 1199 -21.45 10.64 -6.85
C ASN A 1199 -21.43 10.45 -8.38
N LYS A 1200 -21.93 11.43 -9.16
CA LYS A 1200 -21.91 11.40 -10.63
C LYS A 1200 -20.71 12.10 -11.24
N LYS A 1201 -19.88 12.79 -10.45
CA LYS A 1201 -18.64 13.46 -10.91
C LYS A 1201 -17.59 12.55 -11.54
N SER A 1202 -17.75 11.22 -11.47
CA SER A 1202 -16.92 10.22 -12.16
C SER A 1202 -17.69 9.46 -13.25
N MET A 1203 -18.83 10.01 -13.69
CA MET A 1203 -19.65 9.48 -14.76
C MET A 1203 -19.55 10.40 -15.98
N ALA A 1204 -19.29 9.81 -17.13
CA ALA A 1204 -19.39 10.43 -18.43
C ALA A 1204 -20.86 10.48 -18.87
N TYR A 1205 -21.23 11.44 -19.72
CA TYR A 1205 -22.62 11.70 -20.09
C TYR A 1205 -22.82 11.74 -21.61
N TYR A 1206 -23.89 11.10 -22.08
CA TYR A 1206 -24.41 11.24 -23.43
C TYR A 1206 -25.92 10.93 -23.46
N VAL A 1207 -26.57 11.18 -24.60
CA VAL A 1207 -27.99 10.84 -24.79
C VAL A 1207 -28.21 9.88 -25.96
N ILE A 1208 -29.26 9.07 -25.87
CA ILE A 1208 -29.73 8.20 -26.95
C ILE A 1208 -31.13 8.66 -27.38
N LEU A 1209 -31.32 8.88 -28.67
CA LEU A 1209 -32.64 9.10 -29.26
C LEU A 1209 -33.16 7.77 -29.82
N LYS A 1210 -34.33 7.33 -29.34
CA LYS A 1210 -34.98 6.08 -29.77
C LYS A 1210 -36.21 6.36 -30.61
N GLU A 1211 -36.19 5.99 -31.88
CA GLU A 1211 -37.28 6.28 -32.80
C GLU A 1211 -38.50 5.38 -32.57
N LYS A 1212 -39.69 5.98 -32.50
CA LYS A 1212 -40.96 5.28 -32.27
C LYS A 1212 -41.64 4.92 -33.59
N LYS A 1213 -42.31 3.77 -33.62
CA LYS A 1213 -43.13 3.32 -34.76
C LYS A 1213 -44.32 4.23 -35.05
N ILE A 1214 -44.88 4.85 -34.01
CA ILE A 1214 -46.04 5.77 -34.11
C ILE A 1214 -45.66 7.22 -34.44
N GLY A 1215 -44.37 7.49 -34.70
CA GLY A 1215 -43.82 8.84 -34.83
C GLY A 1215 -43.28 9.41 -33.51
N GLY A 1216 -42.37 10.37 -33.63
CA GLY A 1216 -41.55 10.91 -32.54
C GLY A 1216 -40.41 9.99 -32.11
N TYR A 1217 -39.76 10.35 -31.00
CA TYR A 1217 -38.69 9.60 -30.37
C TYR A 1217 -38.71 9.78 -28.84
N ASP A 1218 -38.01 8.90 -28.12
CA ASP A 1218 -37.69 9.09 -26.70
C ASP A 1218 -36.23 9.49 -26.52
N ILE A 1219 -35.93 10.26 -25.48
CA ILE A 1219 -34.57 10.64 -25.07
C ILE A 1219 -34.19 9.82 -23.83
N GLU A 1220 -33.18 8.96 -23.95
CA GLU A 1220 -32.54 8.28 -22.81
C GLU A 1220 -31.24 9.00 -22.44
N LYS A 1221 -31.14 9.46 -21.19
CA LYS A 1221 -29.91 10.02 -20.63
C LYS A 1221 -29.04 8.90 -20.08
N VAL A 1222 -27.78 8.83 -20.49
CA VAL A 1222 -26.88 7.75 -20.12
C VAL A 1222 -25.67 8.28 -19.35
N TYR A 1223 -25.37 7.61 -18.23
CA TYR A 1223 -24.24 7.91 -17.35
C TYR A 1223 -23.30 6.71 -17.31
N VAL A 1224 -22.04 6.89 -17.71
CA VAL A 1224 -21.06 5.81 -17.84
C VAL A 1224 -19.85 6.07 -16.93
N PRO A 1225 -19.47 5.16 -16.02
CA PRO A 1225 -18.31 5.38 -15.16
C PRO A 1225 -17.01 5.46 -15.98
N PHE A 1226 -16.13 6.41 -15.63
CA PHE A 1226 -14.78 6.50 -16.21
C PHE A 1226 -13.70 6.63 -15.12
N ASN A 1227 -12.44 6.32 -15.48
CA ASN A 1227 -11.33 6.40 -14.54
C ASN A 1227 -10.88 7.85 -14.30
N LYS A 1228 -11.52 8.49 -13.31
CA LYS A 1228 -11.21 9.88 -12.93
C LYS A 1228 -9.80 10.09 -12.36
N ASN A 1229 -9.23 9.09 -11.67
CA ASN A 1229 -7.87 9.21 -11.12
C ASN A 1229 -6.81 9.20 -12.23
N SER A 1230 -7.00 8.34 -13.24
CA SER A 1230 -6.19 8.36 -14.47
C SER A 1230 -6.26 9.73 -15.13
N LEU A 1231 -7.46 10.27 -15.36
CA LEU A 1231 -7.65 11.59 -15.99
C LEU A 1231 -6.90 12.69 -15.23
N PHE A 1232 -7.04 12.77 -13.90
CA PHE A 1232 -6.30 13.75 -13.11
C PHE A 1232 -4.79 13.60 -13.26
N SER A 1233 -4.29 12.37 -13.19
CA SER A 1233 -2.85 12.10 -13.27
C SER A 1233 -2.30 12.39 -14.67
N SER A 1234 -3.09 12.13 -15.71
CA SER A 1234 -2.82 12.52 -17.09
C SER A 1234 -2.72 14.03 -17.25
N ILE A 1235 -3.65 14.79 -16.66
CA ILE A 1235 -3.61 16.26 -16.68
C ILE A 1235 -2.36 16.79 -15.94
N TYR A 1236 -2.09 16.34 -14.72
CA TYR A 1236 -0.92 16.79 -13.95
C TYR A 1236 0.39 16.41 -14.65
N SER A 1237 0.50 15.21 -15.20
CA SER A 1237 1.73 14.73 -15.85
C SER A 1237 1.90 15.16 -17.32
N SER A 1238 0.96 15.93 -17.87
CA SER A 1238 1.08 16.53 -19.19
C SER A 1238 1.98 17.78 -19.19
N ASP A 1239 2.52 18.10 -20.36
CA ASP A 1239 3.26 19.33 -20.64
C ASP A 1239 2.35 20.49 -21.08
N MET A 1240 1.04 20.37 -20.88
CA MET A 1240 0.08 21.41 -21.21
C MET A 1240 0.43 22.72 -20.47
N PRO A 1241 0.40 23.87 -21.15
CA PRO A 1241 0.75 25.15 -20.54
C PRO A 1241 -0.26 25.61 -19.49
N THR A 1242 -1.52 25.16 -19.58
CA THR A 1242 -2.65 25.70 -18.80
C THR A 1242 -3.54 24.57 -18.28
N LYS A 1243 -3.49 24.29 -16.97
CA LYS A 1243 -4.23 23.17 -16.34
C LYS A 1243 -5.37 23.63 -15.41
N ALA A 1244 -5.32 24.87 -14.93
CA ALA A 1244 -6.22 25.37 -13.88
C ALA A 1244 -7.70 25.31 -14.29
N LYS A 1245 -8.01 25.67 -15.54
CA LYS A 1245 -9.38 25.71 -16.06
C LYS A 1245 -10.02 24.32 -16.11
N ILE A 1246 -9.36 23.33 -16.73
CA ILE A 1246 -9.89 21.97 -16.82
C ILE A 1246 -9.98 21.29 -15.44
N LEU A 1247 -8.98 21.51 -14.57
CA LEU A 1247 -9.03 21.04 -13.19
C LEU A 1247 -10.17 21.70 -12.39
N GLY A 1248 -10.53 22.94 -12.71
CA GLY A 1248 -11.68 23.65 -12.14
C GLY A 1248 -13.00 22.95 -12.49
N TYR A 1249 -13.19 22.57 -13.75
CA TYR A 1249 -14.39 21.84 -14.19
C TYR A 1249 -14.50 20.42 -13.62
N LEU A 1250 -13.38 19.78 -13.29
CA LEU A 1250 -13.34 18.41 -12.75
C LEU A 1250 -13.48 18.33 -11.23
N LYS A 1251 -13.27 19.44 -10.50
CA LYS A 1251 -13.39 19.52 -9.03
C LYS A 1251 -14.84 19.51 -8.58
#